data_AF-A0A926D2T4-F1
#
_entry.id   AF-A0A926D2T4-F1
#
_cell.length_a   1.000
_cell.length_b   1.000
_cell.length_c   1.000
_cell.angle_alpha   90.00
_cell.angle_beta   90.00
_cell.angle_gamma   90.00
#
_symmetry.space_group_name_H-M   'P 1'
#
loop_
_entity.id
_entity.type
_entity.pdbx_description
1 polymer ?
#
loop_
_entity_poly.entity_id
_entity_poly.type
_entity_poly.pdbx_seq_one_letter_code
_entity_poly.pdbx_strand_id
1 'polypeptide(L)'
;MQELTGQAGKTYIVEGQTFVLKDVVILGGGVTEIRGSVGNDANDTALVAGGDVKVTVAGDVDSTSYGVDTHDNAEVIVKGDVSAENGDGVYTEGNSKVTVEGNVASENGDGVNTFDNSHVVVDGNVTAEHQGVNADDDSVVTVGGNVTSKEDNGIQADGQAQVTVDGNVTGGSAPYPSADPNSKEGYAAIDANDNSSVTVGGDATGGDAYGDETSAGNGVDADDDAKVMVEGNVTGGSGKLPEDKLNEVGAYSDSGVGVNADDNAEVTVGGNVAAGNAEGLYAYGGEGVYAESNSKVTVGGDVTGGNVTADPNGDPEDDIGYAGDGVRMESTAQVNVGGNVNGGNSNNKYLAAGNGVAVVLMQPTDIDDPQAEPLERGSVKVEGVVEGGSAPEGGASGASLFYLAYYLDGMEYMPGQGLEELRKQFAIDPEMDRQNQVDVVREIIGTNWDLAGMLASINYGMNDSDEEAEAAMAKALSTYLQNLIDRLGISVDIPDNATMSDLNDVSNDIEAALMVLTGTDLDEAVTEGIACVNEVNLESAISDAQNLVNALTADPEKTLAPDVTVWQLSSENGGMVNSSFGAKAVEMLFKNVNYIVRVEAPANGTLSANAGTAKAGETVIVTPAANEGYRVKNIYVSGTAISAVNGVYSFVMPEGGGVSLSAEFEKISEEPASSQESGNPKTGHDSAAPFLWAALAAVLAAGGVLAAKGRRTER
;
A
#
# COMPACT_ATOMS: atom_id res chain seq x y z
N MET A 1 -13.77 -48.21 -19.93
CA MET A 1 -14.37 -47.62 -21.12
C MET A 1 -15.66 -48.35 -21.41
N GLN A 2 -16.76 -47.86 -20.82
CA GLN A 2 -18.10 -48.10 -21.35
C GLN A 2 -18.57 -46.78 -21.95
N GLU A 3 -18.46 -46.65 -23.28
CA GLU A 3 -19.03 -45.49 -23.98
C GLU A 3 -20.57 -45.52 -23.87
N LEU A 4 -21.15 -44.45 -23.32
CA LEU A 4 -22.60 -44.29 -23.19
C LEU A 4 -23.07 -43.07 -23.97
N THR A 5 -23.49 -43.27 -25.23
CA THR A 5 -24.02 -42.18 -26.04
C THR A 5 -25.41 -41.73 -25.56
N GLY A 6 -25.48 -40.52 -25.01
CA GLY A 6 -26.72 -39.84 -24.67
C GLY A 6 -27.52 -39.52 -25.93
N GLN A 7 -28.77 -40.00 -26.01
CA GLN A 7 -29.69 -39.62 -27.08
C GLN A 7 -30.73 -38.63 -26.58
N ALA A 8 -30.86 -37.51 -27.29
CA ALA A 8 -31.69 -36.37 -26.88
C ALA A 8 -33.11 -36.81 -26.47
N GLY A 9 -33.53 -36.36 -25.29
CA GLY A 9 -34.85 -36.69 -24.71
C GLY A 9 -34.95 -38.08 -24.07
N LYS A 10 -33.85 -38.79 -23.82
CA LYS A 10 -33.82 -40.03 -23.03
C LYS A 10 -33.13 -39.83 -21.68
N THR A 11 -33.55 -40.64 -20.71
CA THR A 11 -32.91 -40.78 -19.40
C THR A 11 -32.25 -42.14 -19.29
N TYR A 12 -30.99 -42.18 -18.87
CA TYR A 12 -30.24 -43.41 -18.58
C TYR A 12 -30.01 -43.50 -17.07
N ILE A 13 -30.37 -44.63 -16.45
CA ILE A 13 -30.16 -44.88 -15.02
C ILE A 13 -29.22 -46.08 -14.90
N VAL A 14 -28.11 -45.90 -14.19
CA VAL A 14 -27.19 -47.00 -13.85
C VAL A 14 -27.53 -47.50 -12.44
N GLU A 15 -28.16 -48.68 -12.34
CA GLU A 15 -28.66 -49.25 -11.07
C GLU A 15 -27.78 -50.40 -10.53
N GLY A 16 -27.37 -50.31 -9.27
CA GLY A 16 -26.69 -51.39 -8.55
C GLY A 16 -26.24 -50.99 -7.14
N GLN A 17 -26.08 -51.95 -6.22
CA GLN A 17 -25.53 -51.67 -4.89
C GLN A 17 -24.02 -51.42 -4.98
N THR A 18 -23.61 -50.15 -4.88
CA THR A 18 -22.23 -49.67 -4.75
C THR A 18 -21.25 -50.26 -5.78
N PHE A 19 -21.25 -49.68 -6.98
CA PHE A 19 -20.21 -49.87 -7.99
C PHE A 19 -19.46 -48.56 -8.18
N VAL A 20 -18.13 -48.64 -8.31
CA VAL A 20 -17.32 -47.58 -8.93
C VAL A 20 -17.35 -47.83 -10.44
N LEU A 21 -17.83 -46.86 -11.22
CA LEU A 21 -17.80 -46.94 -12.67
C LEU A 21 -16.46 -46.43 -13.20
N LYS A 22 -15.79 -47.23 -14.04
CA LYS A 22 -14.46 -46.92 -14.59
C LYS A 22 -14.53 -46.44 -16.04
N ASP A 23 -13.87 -45.32 -16.29
CA ASP A 23 -13.67 -44.69 -17.61
C ASP A 23 -15.04 -44.45 -18.30
N VAL A 24 -15.76 -43.43 -17.80
CA VAL A 24 -17.13 -43.06 -18.18
C VAL A 24 -17.12 -41.87 -19.13
N VAL A 25 -17.48 -42.13 -20.38
CA VAL A 25 -17.60 -41.10 -21.44
C VAL A 25 -19.06 -41.00 -21.86
N ILE A 26 -19.65 -39.80 -21.71
CA ILE A 26 -21.05 -39.53 -22.02
C ILE A 26 -21.15 -38.36 -23.00
N LEU A 27 -21.52 -38.66 -24.25
CA LEU A 27 -21.58 -37.68 -25.34
C LEU A 27 -22.99 -37.59 -25.94
N GLY A 28 -23.36 -36.40 -26.43
CA GLY A 28 -24.52 -36.20 -27.31
C GLY A 28 -25.55 -35.27 -26.70
N GLY A 29 -26.68 -35.80 -26.25
CA GLY A 29 -27.66 -35.00 -25.51
C GLY A 29 -28.65 -35.86 -24.75
N GLY A 30 -29.28 -35.34 -23.70
CA GLY A 30 -30.18 -36.11 -22.81
C GLY A 30 -29.76 -36.04 -21.34
N VAL A 31 -30.24 -36.98 -20.53
CA VAL A 31 -30.00 -37.01 -19.08
C VAL A 31 -29.46 -38.37 -18.63
N THR A 32 -28.43 -38.39 -17.78
CA THR A 32 -27.85 -39.61 -17.20
C THR A 32 -27.77 -39.49 -15.68
N GLU A 33 -28.29 -40.49 -14.97
CA GLU A 33 -28.27 -40.59 -13.51
C GLU A 33 -27.40 -41.79 -13.09
N ILE A 34 -26.29 -41.51 -12.41
CA ILE A 34 -25.35 -42.50 -11.87
C ILE A 34 -25.57 -42.59 -10.36
N ARG A 35 -26.09 -43.73 -9.87
CA ARG A 35 -26.49 -43.93 -8.46
C ARG A 35 -25.37 -44.45 -7.55
N GLY A 36 -24.14 -43.97 -7.76
CA GLY A 36 -22.94 -44.33 -7.01
C GLY A 36 -21.75 -43.47 -7.44
N SER A 37 -20.56 -43.78 -6.93
CA SER A 37 -19.33 -43.08 -7.29
C SER A 37 -18.81 -43.48 -8.68
N VAL A 38 -18.05 -42.59 -9.31
CA VAL A 38 -17.30 -42.83 -10.55
C VAL A 38 -15.82 -42.84 -10.18
N GLY A 39 -14.98 -43.62 -10.86
CA GLY A 39 -13.55 -43.48 -10.65
C GLY A 39 -12.64 -44.34 -11.51
N ASN A 40 -11.43 -43.86 -11.76
CA ASN A 40 -10.51 -44.37 -12.77
C ASN A 40 -9.07 -44.48 -12.21
N ASP A 41 -8.48 -45.68 -12.29
CA ASP A 41 -7.12 -45.97 -11.79
C ASP A 41 -6.13 -46.23 -12.95
N ALA A 42 -6.49 -45.86 -14.19
CA ALA A 42 -5.80 -46.27 -15.41
C ALA A 42 -5.01 -45.14 -16.10
N ASN A 43 -4.79 -44.01 -15.42
CA ASN A 43 -4.23 -42.76 -15.94
C ASN A 43 -5.07 -42.19 -17.11
N ASP A 44 -6.37 -42.11 -16.87
CA ASP A 44 -7.40 -41.67 -17.81
C ASP A 44 -8.51 -41.00 -16.98
N THR A 45 -9.30 -40.12 -17.60
CA THR A 45 -10.27 -39.26 -16.90
C THR A 45 -11.40 -40.09 -16.26
N ALA A 46 -11.90 -39.70 -15.08
CA ALA A 46 -12.97 -40.45 -14.41
C ALA A 46 -14.34 -40.21 -15.08
N LEU A 47 -14.70 -38.94 -15.32
CA LEU A 47 -15.94 -38.55 -15.99
C LEU A 47 -15.68 -37.52 -17.10
N VAL A 48 -15.94 -37.92 -18.36
CA VAL A 48 -15.96 -37.01 -19.53
C VAL A 48 -17.40 -36.78 -20.00
N ALA A 49 -17.81 -35.52 -20.12
CA ALA A 49 -19.11 -35.12 -20.68
C ALA A 49 -18.97 -34.12 -21.83
N GLY A 50 -19.79 -34.28 -22.88
CA GLY A 50 -19.76 -33.40 -24.06
C GLY A 50 -21.07 -33.37 -24.85
N GLY A 51 -21.26 -32.31 -25.63
CA GLY A 51 -22.52 -31.93 -26.26
C GLY A 51 -23.56 -31.38 -25.27
N ASP A 52 -24.85 -31.48 -25.62
CA ASP A 52 -25.98 -30.98 -24.82
C ASP A 52 -26.44 -31.99 -23.74
N VAL A 53 -25.50 -32.64 -23.04
CA VAL A 53 -25.79 -33.73 -22.09
C VAL A 53 -25.84 -33.26 -20.64
N LYS A 54 -26.77 -33.82 -19.86
CA LYS A 54 -26.87 -33.61 -18.41
C LYS A 54 -26.48 -34.88 -17.66
N VAL A 55 -25.54 -34.81 -16.73
CA VAL A 55 -25.07 -35.94 -15.92
C VAL A 55 -25.25 -35.62 -14.44
N THR A 56 -25.70 -36.59 -13.65
CA THR A 56 -25.72 -36.49 -12.18
C THR A 56 -25.06 -37.72 -11.57
N VAL A 57 -24.03 -37.52 -10.75
CA VAL A 57 -23.33 -38.54 -9.98
C VAL A 57 -23.77 -38.43 -8.52
N ALA A 58 -24.32 -39.50 -7.95
CA ALA A 58 -24.88 -39.51 -6.61
C ALA A 58 -23.86 -39.78 -5.48
N GLY A 59 -22.60 -40.00 -5.83
CA GLY A 59 -21.46 -40.13 -4.92
C GLY A 59 -20.26 -39.38 -5.50
N ASP A 60 -19.07 -39.83 -5.12
CA ASP A 60 -17.79 -39.17 -5.40
C ASP A 60 -17.27 -39.46 -6.81
N VAL A 61 -16.28 -38.69 -7.26
CA VAL A 61 -15.56 -38.89 -8.53
C VAL A 61 -14.05 -38.91 -8.27
N ASP A 62 -13.42 -40.08 -8.33
CA ASP A 62 -11.99 -40.26 -7.99
C ASP A 62 -11.15 -40.67 -9.21
N SER A 63 -10.07 -39.95 -9.53
CA SER A 63 -9.31 -40.16 -10.78
C SER A 63 -7.80 -40.16 -10.59
N THR A 64 -7.08 -40.98 -11.36
CA THR A 64 -5.62 -40.84 -11.50
C THR A 64 -5.20 -39.89 -12.63
N SER A 65 -6.15 -39.25 -13.32
CA SER A 65 -5.95 -38.12 -14.24
C SER A 65 -6.99 -37.03 -13.87
N TYR A 66 -7.65 -36.39 -14.82
CA TYR A 66 -8.72 -35.42 -14.53
C TYR A 66 -9.91 -36.07 -13.79
N GLY A 67 -10.47 -35.37 -12.81
CA GLY A 67 -11.66 -35.82 -12.07
C GLY A 67 -12.92 -35.73 -12.94
N VAL A 68 -13.35 -34.49 -13.20
CA VAL A 68 -14.45 -34.15 -14.10
C VAL A 68 -13.93 -33.31 -15.26
N ASP A 69 -14.30 -33.69 -16.48
CA ASP A 69 -13.88 -33.05 -17.72
C ASP A 69 -15.12 -32.78 -18.59
N THR A 70 -15.36 -31.51 -18.95
CA THR A 70 -16.57 -31.11 -19.67
C THR A 70 -16.33 -30.14 -20.81
N HIS A 71 -17.02 -30.41 -21.92
CA HIS A 71 -16.91 -29.68 -23.18
C HIS A 71 -18.30 -29.35 -23.74
N ASP A 72 -18.40 -28.41 -24.68
CA ASP A 72 -19.67 -27.90 -25.24
C ASP A 72 -20.67 -27.47 -24.12
N ASN A 73 -21.98 -27.52 -24.40
CA ASN A 73 -23.03 -27.17 -23.43
C ASN A 73 -23.32 -28.26 -22.37
N ALA A 74 -22.31 -29.03 -21.95
CA ALA A 74 -22.51 -30.13 -21.00
C ALA A 74 -22.85 -29.61 -19.58
N GLU A 75 -23.69 -30.34 -18.84
CA GLU A 75 -24.08 -29.99 -17.46
C GLU A 75 -23.83 -31.20 -16.54
N VAL A 76 -22.90 -31.08 -15.59
CA VAL A 76 -22.54 -32.14 -14.64
C VAL A 76 -22.83 -31.72 -13.21
N ILE A 77 -23.45 -32.62 -12.44
CA ILE A 77 -23.69 -32.44 -11.00
C ILE A 77 -23.10 -33.62 -10.24
N VAL A 78 -22.11 -33.38 -9.39
CA VAL A 78 -21.54 -34.36 -8.45
C VAL A 78 -22.08 -34.08 -7.04
N LYS A 79 -22.58 -35.13 -6.38
CA LYS A 79 -23.19 -35.05 -5.03
C LYS A 79 -22.21 -35.41 -3.89
N GLY A 80 -21.04 -35.94 -4.23
CA GLY A 80 -19.94 -36.19 -3.31
C GLY A 80 -18.75 -35.27 -3.59
N ASP A 81 -17.57 -35.71 -3.19
CA ASP A 81 -16.30 -35.03 -3.48
C ASP A 81 -15.80 -35.37 -4.91
N VAL A 82 -14.87 -34.56 -5.43
CA VAL A 82 -14.11 -34.83 -6.66
C VAL A 82 -12.62 -34.84 -6.34
N SER A 83 -11.89 -35.87 -6.75
CA SER A 83 -10.45 -36.02 -6.54
C SER A 83 -9.69 -36.43 -7.81
N ALA A 84 -8.48 -35.89 -7.97
CA ALA A 84 -7.60 -36.13 -9.12
C ALA A 84 -6.13 -36.29 -8.66
N GLU A 85 -5.41 -37.31 -9.15
CA GLU A 85 -3.97 -37.47 -8.82
C GLU A 85 -3.07 -36.65 -9.76
N ASN A 86 -3.25 -36.74 -11.09
CA ASN A 86 -2.28 -36.21 -12.09
C ASN A 86 -2.89 -35.22 -13.11
N GLY A 87 -4.07 -34.68 -12.82
CA GLY A 87 -4.75 -33.69 -13.66
C GLY A 87 -5.71 -32.86 -12.82
N ASP A 88 -6.52 -32.04 -13.46
CA ASP A 88 -7.34 -31.09 -12.71
C ASP A 88 -8.51 -31.81 -12.01
N GLY A 89 -8.89 -31.33 -10.83
CA GLY A 89 -10.08 -31.81 -10.15
C GLY A 89 -11.32 -31.64 -11.01
N VAL A 90 -11.51 -30.42 -11.55
CA VAL A 90 -12.58 -30.08 -12.49
C VAL A 90 -12.01 -29.25 -13.64
N TYR A 91 -12.08 -29.77 -14.87
CA TYR A 91 -11.76 -29.07 -16.12
C TYR A 91 -13.03 -28.76 -16.93
N THR A 92 -13.15 -27.53 -17.44
CA THR A 92 -14.37 -27.06 -18.14
C THR A 92 -14.08 -26.11 -19.30
N GLU A 93 -14.58 -26.44 -20.48
CA GLU A 93 -14.55 -25.57 -21.67
C GLU A 93 -15.90 -25.56 -22.41
N GLY A 94 -16.05 -24.67 -23.40
CA GLY A 94 -17.13 -24.74 -24.40
C GLY A 94 -18.54 -24.31 -23.97
N ASN A 95 -18.70 -23.48 -22.94
CA ASN A 95 -19.97 -23.08 -22.29
C ASN A 95 -20.57 -24.17 -21.36
N SER A 96 -19.73 -25.04 -20.81
CA SER A 96 -20.14 -26.14 -19.93
C SER A 96 -20.48 -25.66 -18.52
N LYS A 97 -21.13 -26.52 -17.73
CA LYS A 97 -21.56 -26.22 -16.35
C LYS A 97 -21.30 -27.37 -15.42
N VAL A 98 -20.57 -27.14 -14.33
CA VAL A 98 -20.28 -28.15 -13.31
C VAL A 98 -20.75 -27.67 -11.94
N THR A 99 -21.34 -28.57 -11.15
CA THR A 99 -21.66 -28.34 -9.74
C THR A 99 -21.18 -29.50 -8.90
N VAL A 100 -20.38 -29.23 -7.87
CA VAL A 100 -19.87 -30.21 -6.89
C VAL A 100 -20.42 -29.83 -5.52
N GLU A 101 -21.29 -30.67 -4.93
CA GLU A 101 -21.84 -30.44 -3.58
C GLU A 101 -20.86 -30.81 -2.44
N GLY A 102 -19.70 -31.39 -2.79
CA GLY A 102 -18.58 -31.67 -1.90
C GLY A 102 -17.38 -30.75 -2.15
N ASN A 103 -16.19 -31.25 -1.85
CA ASN A 103 -14.90 -30.60 -2.10
C ASN A 103 -14.33 -31.01 -3.46
N VAL A 104 -13.38 -30.23 -3.97
CA VAL A 104 -12.54 -30.57 -5.13
C VAL A 104 -11.08 -30.62 -4.70
N ALA A 105 -10.37 -31.69 -5.08
CA ALA A 105 -8.95 -31.86 -4.76
C ALA A 105 -8.12 -32.34 -5.96
N SER A 106 -6.92 -31.78 -6.14
CA SER A 106 -5.88 -32.32 -7.03
C SER A 106 -4.53 -32.48 -6.31
N GLU A 107 -3.79 -33.55 -6.64
CA GLU A 107 -2.46 -33.83 -6.07
C GLU A 107 -1.27 -33.38 -6.97
N ASN A 108 -1.47 -33.12 -8.27
CA ASN A 108 -0.41 -32.67 -9.20
C ASN A 108 -1.00 -31.84 -10.38
N GLY A 109 -2.05 -31.06 -10.12
CA GLY A 109 -2.79 -30.27 -11.11
C GLY A 109 -3.67 -29.23 -10.43
N ASP A 110 -4.53 -28.59 -11.22
CA ASP A 110 -5.37 -27.49 -10.75
C ASP A 110 -6.58 -28.03 -9.95
N GLY A 111 -7.09 -27.22 -9.04
CA GLY A 111 -8.33 -27.55 -8.34
C GLY A 111 -9.53 -27.45 -9.28
N VAL A 112 -9.77 -26.24 -9.79
CA VAL A 112 -10.77 -25.92 -10.81
C VAL A 112 -10.09 -25.15 -11.94
N ASN A 113 -10.29 -25.60 -13.17
CA ASN A 113 -9.73 -25.01 -14.38
C ASN A 113 -10.86 -24.73 -15.40
N THR A 114 -11.07 -23.47 -15.80
CA THR A 114 -12.28 -23.08 -16.55
C THR A 114 -12.07 -22.00 -17.62
N PHE A 115 -12.67 -22.23 -18.79
CA PHE A 115 -12.53 -21.42 -20.01
C PHE A 115 -13.87 -21.26 -20.74
N ASP A 116 -13.91 -20.42 -21.78
CA ASP A 116 -14.98 -20.39 -22.80
C ASP A 116 -16.41 -20.17 -22.22
N ASN A 117 -16.59 -19.17 -21.35
CA ASN A 117 -17.88 -18.83 -20.70
C ASN A 117 -18.52 -20.02 -19.94
N SER A 118 -17.69 -20.96 -19.49
CA SER A 118 -18.11 -22.10 -18.66
C SER A 118 -18.38 -21.66 -17.22
N HIS A 119 -19.13 -22.47 -16.45
CA HIS A 119 -19.54 -22.12 -15.09
C HIS A 119 -19.30 -23.27 -14.11
N VAL A 120 -18.52 -23.05 -13.05
CA VAL A 120 -18.24 -24.04 -12.01
C VAL A 120 -18.75 -23.55 -10.65
N VAL A 121 -19.43 -24.44 -9.91
CA VAL A 121 -19.84 -24.20 -8.51
C VAL A 121 -19.33 -25.35 -7.64
N VAL A 122 -18.62 -25.04 -6.56
CA VAL A 122 -18.15 -25.99 -5.54
C VAL A 122 -18.73 -25.53 -4.19
N ASP A 123 -19.58 -26.34 -3.56
CA ASP A 123 -20.17 -26.01 -2.25
C ASP A 123 -19.14 -26.15 -1.10
N GLY A 124 -18.12 -27.01 -1.29
CA GLY A 124 -17.03 -27.26 -0.34
C GLY A 124 -15.77 -26.45 -0.63
N ASN A 125 -14.61 -26.98 -0.19
CA ASN A 125 -13.31 -26.36 -0.42
C ASN A 125 -12.71 -26.82 -1.75
N VAL A 126 -11.75 -26.04 -2.26
CA VAL A 126 -10.86 -26.43 -3.36
C VAL A 126 -9.42 -26.49 -2.84
N THR A 127 -8.72 -27.59 -3.08
CA THR A 127 -7.31 -27.76 -2.70
C THR A 127 -6.52 -28.37 -3.85
N ALA A 128 -5.45 -27.72 -4.27
CA ALA A 128 -4.65 -28.10 -5.43
C ALA A 128 -3.17 -28.31 -5.05
N GLU A 129 -2.39 -28.82 -6.00
CA GLU A 129 -0.93 -28.66 -5.96
C GLU A 129 -0.57 -27.36 -6.68
N HIS A 130 -1.01 -27.23 -7.94
CA HIS A 130 -0.94 -26.00 -8.74
C HIS A 130 -2.10 -25.04 -8.38
N GLN A 131 -2.64 -24.28 -9.35
CA GLN A 131 -3.67 -23.27 -9.14
C GLN A 131 -4.87 -23.83 -8.36
N GLY A 132 -5.27 -23.12 -7.30
CA GLY A 132 -6.51 -23.46 -6.58
C GLY A 132 -7.73 -23.29 -7.49
N VAL A 133 -7.84 -22.13 -8.12
CA VAL A 133 -8.78 -21.84 -9.20
C VAL A 133 -8.02 -21.13 -10.33
N ASN A 134 -8.15 -21.64 -11.55
CA ASN A 134 -7.72 -21.01 -12.79
C ASN A 134 -8.97 -20.72 -13.64
N ALA A 135 -9.19 -19.46 -14.01
CA ALA A 135 -10.41 -19.02 -14.69
C ALA A 135 -10.11 -17.95 -15.74
N ASP A 136 -10.49 -18.21 -16.99
CA ASP A 136 -10.20 -17.36 -18.16
C ASP A 136 -11.43 -17.30 -19.11
N ASP A 137 -11.39 -16.48 -20.16
CA ASP A 137 -12.37 -16.36 -21.25
C ASP A 137 -13.86 -16.31 -20.79
N ASP A 138 -14.28 -15.21 -20.15
CA ASP A 138 -15.66 -14.96 -19.66
C ASP A 138 -16.21 -16.03 -18.66
N SER A 139 -15.36 -16.91 -18.11
CA SER A 139 -15.78 -18.00 -17.21
C SER A 139 -16.25 -17.53 -15.82
N VAL A 140 -16.99 -18.39 -15.11
CA VAL A 140 -17.57 -18.07 -13.79
C VAL A 140 -17.32 -19.19 -12.79
N VAL A 141 -16.60 -18.91 -11.70
CA VAL A 141 -16.35 -19.87 -10.60
C VAL A 141 -16.95 -19.38 -9.29
N THR A 142 -17.61 -20.28 -8.55
CA THR A 142 -18.04 -20.02 -7.17
C THR A 142 -17.60 -21.15 -6.24
N VAL A 143 -16.94 -20.81 -5.13
CA VAL A 143 -16.47 -21.73 -4.09
C VAL A 143 -17.07 -21.34 -2.74
N GLY A 144 -17.87 -22.23 -2.13
CA GLY A 144 -18.51 -22.01 -0.83
C GLY A 144 -17.60 -22.25 0.39
N GLY A 145 -16.43 -22.86 0.18
CA GLY A 145 -15.38 -23.07 1.17
C GLY A 145 -14.15 -22.20 0.93
N ASN A 146 -12.99 -22.71 1.33
CA ASN A 146 -11.70 -22.07 1.09
C ASN A 146 -11.10 -22.55 -0.25
N VAL A 147 -10.18 -21.76 -0.81
CA VAL A 147 -9.30 -22.14 -1.92
C VAL A 147 -7.85 -22.18 -1.41
N THR A 148 -7.11 -23.23 -1.74
CA THR A 148 -5.71 -23.40 -1.29
C THR A 148 -4.87 -24.06 -2.37
N SER A 149 -3.85 -23.35 -2.83
CA SER A 149 -2.76 -23.88 -3.65
C SER A 149 -1.57 -24.30 -2.77
N LYS A 150 -0.60 -25.03 -3.33
CA LYS A 150 0.69 -25.36 -2.67
C LYS A 150 1.91 -24.85 -3.46
N GLU A 151 1.86 -24.87 -4.78
CA GLU A 151 2.96 -24.54 -5.69
C GLU A 151 2.66 -23.43 -6.71
N ASP A 152 1.41 -22.91 -6.80
CA ASP A 152 1.04 -21.81 -7.72
C ASP A 152 0.06 -20.80 -7.06
N ASN A 153 -0.55 -19.89 -7.82
CA ASN A 153 -1.51 -18.91 -7.30
C ASN A 153 -2.76 -19.56 -6.66
N GLY A 154 -3.30 -18.94 -5.62
CA GLY A 154 -4.56 -19.39 -4.99
C GLY A 154 -5.74 -19.27 -5.97
N ILE A 155 -5.86 -18.10 -6.61
CA ILE A 155 -6.74 -17.82 -7.75
C ILE A 155 -5.87 -17.16 -8.83
N GLN A 156 -6.02 -17.63 -10.07
CA GLN A 156 -5.66 -16.89 -11.29
C GLN A 156 -6.96 -16.59 -12.05
N ALA A 157 -7.17 -15.33 -12.43
CA ALA A 157 -8.38 -14.86 -13.08
C ALA A 157 -8.08 -13.87 -14.21
N ASP A 158 -8.23 -14.32 -15.45
CA ASP A 158 -7.91 -13.57 -16.67
C ASP A 158 -9.15 -13.42 -17.57
N GLY A 159 -9.04 -12.70 -18.70
CA GLY A 159 -10.05 -12.72 -19.78
C GLY A 159 -11.50 -12.40 -19.37
N GLN A 160 -11.75 -11.40 -18.52
CA GLN A 160 -13.06 -11.05 -17.92
C GLN A 160 -13.71 -12.14 -17.03
N ALA A 161 -12.95 -13.14 -16.57
CA ALA A 161 -13.45 -14.18 -15.67
C ALA A 161 -14.01 -13.62 -14.35
N GLN A 162 -14.91 -14.38 -13.72
CA GLN A 162 -15.60 -13.99 -12.48
C GLN A 162 -15.45 -15.08 -11.42
N VAL A 163 -14.62 -14.84 -10.40
CA VAL A 163 -14.37 -15.79 -9.31
C VAL A 163 -14.96 -15.27 -8.00
N THR A 164 -15.73 -16.11 -7.30
CA THR A 164 -16.27 -15.80 -5.97
C THR A 164 -15.92 -16.92 -4.99
N VAL A 165 -15.34 -16.56 -3.84
CA VAL A 165 -14.98 -17.49 -2.77
C VAL A 165 -15.58 -17.00 -1.45
N ASP A 166 -16.42 -17.80 -0.80
CA ASP A 166 -17.04 -17.43 0.49
C ASP A 166 -16.04 -17.53 1.66
N GLY A 167 -15.03 -18.40 1.55
CA GLY A 167 -13.98 -18.61 2.55
C GLY A 167 -12.68 -17.84 2.28
N ASN A 168 -11.57 -18.36 2.81
CA ASN A 168 -10.24 -17.80 2.62
C ASN A 168 -9.59 -18.29 1.31
N VAL A 169 -8.62 -17.52 0.82
CA VAL A 169 -7.77 -17.89 -0.32
C VAL A 169 -6.30 -17.88 0.12
N THR A 170 -5.54 -18.91 -0.27
CA THR A 170 -4.11 -19.04 0.07
C THR A 170 -3.29 -19.50 -1.13
N GLY A 171 -2.26 -18.73 -1.45
CA GLY A 171 -1.28 -19.02 -2.51
C GLY A 171 -0.25 -20.06 -2.09
N GLY A 172 0.36 -20.70 -3.09
CA GLY A 172 1.38 -21.73 -2.90
C GLY A 172 2.61 -21.22 -2.17
N SER A 173 3.12 -21.99 -1.21
CA SER A 173 4.25 -21.59 -0.35
C SER A 173 5.39 -22.57 -0.47
N ALA A 174 6.62 -22.08 -0.56
CA ALA A 174 7.81 -22.91 -0.57
C ALA A 174 7.87 -23.82 0.67
N PRO A 175 8.14 -25.14 0.52
CA PRO A 175 8.17 -26.07 1.63
C PRO A 175 9.24 -25.72 2.67
N TYR A 176 8.85 -25.61 3.95
CA TYR A 176 9.76 -25.31 5.05
C TYR A 176 9.99 -26.51 6.00
N PRO A 177 11.24 -26.87 6.36
CA PRO A 177 12.47 -26.46 5.70
C PRO A 177 12.61 -27.20 4.35
N SER A 178 13.02 -26.48 3.30
CA SER A 178 13.13 -27.09 1.98
C SER A 178 14.20 -28.19 1.95
N ALA A 179 13.90 -29.28 1.24
CA ALA A 179 14.87 -30.33 0.92
C ALA A 179 15.72 -29.98 -0.31
N ASP A 180 15.29 -29.01 -1.12
CA ASP A 180 16.01 -28.46 -2.27
C ASP A 180 16.43 -27.00 -1.97
N PRO A 181 17.73 -26.66 -1.94
CA PRO A 181 18.18 -25.29 -1.73
C PRO A 181 17.77 -24.32 -2.86
N ASN A 182 17.16 -24.81 -3.94
CA ASN A 182 16.61 -24.02 -5.05
C ASN A 182 15.08 -23.93 -5.05
N SER A 183 14.39 -24.33 -3.97
CA SER A 183 13.00 -23.91 -3.76
C SER A 183 13.03 -22.43 -3.38
N LYS A 184 12.37 -21.55 -4.15
CA LYS A 184 12.58 -20.09 -4.02
C LYS A 184 11.31 -19.26 -3.88
N GLU A 185 10.21 -19.74 -4.43
CA GLU A 185 9.09 -18.88 -4.76
C GLU A 185 7.85 -19.21 -3.93
N GLY A 186 7.18 -18.16 -3.47
CA GLY A 186 5.82 -18.19 -2.96
C GLY A 186 4.92 -17.43 -3.94
N TYR A 187 3.65 -17.81 -3.99
CA TYR A 187 2.73 -17.41 -5.07
C TYR A 187 1.57 -16.58 -4.55
N ALA A 188 0.94 -15.81 -5.44
CA ALA A 188 -0.08 -14.87 -5.04
C ALA A 188 -1.31 -15.58 -4.47
N ALA A 189 -2.01 -14.96 -3.52
CA ALA A 189 -3.32 -15.48 -3.13
C ALA A 189 -4.32 -15.29 -4.27
N ILE A 190 -4.29 -14.10 -4.89
CA ILE A 190 -5.12 -13.70 -6.01
C ILE A 190 -4.21 -13.02 -7.03
N ASP A 191 -4.27 -13.48 -8.26
CA ASP A 191 -3.69 -12.89 -9.46
C ASP A 191 -4.86 -12.65 -10.43
N ALA A 192 -5.06 -11.40 -10.85
CA ALA A 192 -6.28 -10.98 -11.54
C ALA A 192 -5.99 -9.90 -12.60
N ASN A 193 -6.16 -10.24 -13.88
CA ASN A 193 -5.79 -9.38 -15.01
C ASN A 193 -6.95 -9.27 -16.01
N ASP A 194 -6.74 -8.58 -17.14
CA ASP A 194 -7.61 -8.61 -18.33
C ASP A 194 -9.11 -8.40 -18.02
N ASN A 195 -9.45 -7.34 -17.28
CA ASN A 195 -10.81 -6.96 -16.88
C ASN A 195 -11.55 -8.00 -16.02
N SER A 196 -10.86 -8.97 -15.41
CA SER A 196 -11.46 -9.99 -14.55
C SER A 196 -12.02 -9.41 -13.25
N SER A 197 -12.76 -10.23 -12.50
CA SER A 197 -13.26 -9.86 -11.18
C SER A 197 -13.21 -11.00 -10.17
N VAL A 198 -12.65 -10.72 -9.00
CA VAL A 198 -12.49 -11.68 -7.91
C VAL A 198 -13.12 -11.13 -6.63
N THR A 199 -13.93 -11.95 -5.95
CA THR A 199 -14.53 -11.62 -4.65
C THR A 199 -14.22 -12.71 -3.63
N VAL A 200 -13.68 -12.32 -2.47
CA VAL A 200 -13.31 -13.22 -1.37
C VAL A 200 -13.98 -12.75 -0.08
N GLY A 201 -14.79 -13.61 0.55
CA GLY A 201 -15.49 -13.34 1.81
C GLY A 201 -14.62 -13.53 3.06
N GLY A 202 -13.51 -14.27 2.94
CA GLY A 202 -12.51 -14.47 3.98
C GLY A 202 -11.26 -13.60 3.84
N ASP A 203 -10.15 -14.11 4.36
CA ASP A 203 -8.81 -13.53 4.19
C ASP A 203 -8.13 -14.01 2.89
N ALA A 204 -7.28 -13.18 2.30
CA ALA A 204 -6.37 -13.54 1.20
C ALA A 204 -4.92 -13.53 1.71
N THR A 205 -4.16 -14.60 1.46
CA THR A 205 -2.78 -14.73 1.95
C THR A 205 -1.85 -15.30 0.88
N GLY A 206 -0.88 -14.49 0.46
CA GLY A 206 0.19 -14.89 -0.43
C GLY A 206 1.15 -15.87 0.23
N GLY A 207 1.79 -16.71 -0.57
CA GLY A 207 2.61 -17.81 -0.06
C GLY A 207 3.99 -17.37 0.42
N ASP A 208 4.45 -17.97 1.52
CA ASP A 208 5.81 -17.76 2.03
C ASP A 208 6.86 -18.36 1.08
N ALA A 209 8.03 -17.72 1.03
CA ALA A 209 9.21 -18.23 0.33
C ALA A 209 10.33 -18.63 1.31
N TYR A 210 11.09 -19.67 0.99
CA TYR A 210 12.21 -20.15 1.82
C TYR A 210 13.34 -20.79 1.01
N GLY A 211 14.54 -20.21 1.07
CA GLY A 211 15.72 -20.62 0.33
C GLY A 211 16.93 -19.72 0.60
N ASP A 212 18.02 -19.89 -0.16
CA ASP A 212 19.15 -18.95 -0.15
C ASP A 212 18.82 -17.67 -0.95
N GLU A 213 17.91 -17.76 -1.92
CA GLU A 213 17.29 -16.66 -2.66
C GLU A 213 15.76 -16.85 -2.52
N THR A 214 15.01 -15.83 -2.10
CA THR A 214 13.55 -15.93 -1.92
C THR A 214 12.81 -14.79 -2.62
N SER A 215 11.65 -15.12 -3.19
CA SER A 215 10.64 -14.16 -3.67
C SER A 215 9.28 -14.70 -3.25
N ALA A 216 8.61 -14.02 -2.31
CA ALA A 216 7.35 -14.51 -1.75
C ALA A 216 6.12 -13.87 -2.42
N GLY A 217 4.98 -14.55 -2.34
CA GLY A 217 3.82 -14.22 -3.16
C GLY A 217 2.99 -13.05 -2.63
N ASN A 218 2.42 -12.28 -3.55
CA ASN A 218 1.56 -11.14 -3.22
C ASN A 218 0.25 -11.57 -2.53
N GLY A 219 -0.29 -10.73 -1.65
CA GLY A 219 -1.61 -10.98 -1.05
C GLY A 219 -2.72 -10.83 -2.09
N VAL A 220 -2.64 -9.77 -2.90
CA VAL A 220 -3.41 -9.55 -4.13
C VAL A 220 -2.46 -8.95 -5.17
N ASP A 221 -2.49 -9.49 -6.38
CA ASP A 221 -2.03 -8.88 -7.61
C ASP A 221 -3.24 -8.53 -8.48
N ALA A 222 -3.26 -7.34 -9.07
CA ALA A 222 -4.39 -6.86 -9.86
C ALA A 222 -3.94 -5.87 -10.95
N ASP A 223 -4.21 -6.19 -12.21
CA ASP A 223 -3.72 -5.46 -13.37
C ASP A 223 -4.83 -5.28 -14.44
N ASP A 224 -4.58 -4.52 -15.51
CA ASP A 224 -5.40 -4.44 -16.73
C ASP A 224 -6.93 -4.32 -16.47
N ASP A 225 -7.36 -3.24 -15.81
CA ASP A 225 -8.77 -2.94 -15.42
C ASP A 225 -9.44 -3.96 -14.44
N ALA A 226 -8.71 -4.94 -13.90
CA ALA A 226 -9.25 -5.98 -13.02
C ALA A 226 -9.85 -5.45 -11.70
N LYS A 227 -10.74 -6.24 -11.08
CA LYS A 227 -11.51 -5.82 -9.91
C LYS A 227 -11.52 -6.85 -8.79
N VAL A 228 -10.79 -6.56 -7.72
CA VAL A 228 -10.63 -7.48 -6.58
C VAL A 228 -11.30 -6.91 -5.33
N MET A 229 -12.13 -7.72 -4.67
CA MET A 229 -12.74 -7.39 -3.38
C MET A 229 -12.46 -8.49 -2.35
N VAL A 230 -11.83 -8.14 -1.24
CA VAL A 230 -11.57 -9.04 -0.10
C VAL A 230 -12.28 -8.48 1.13
N GLU A 231 -13.27 -9.19 1.69
CA GLU A 231 -13.99 -8.72 2.89
C GLU A 231 -13.13 -8.81 4.15
N GLY A 232 -12.24 -9.80 4.24
CA GLY A 232 -11.28 -9.99 5.32
C GLY A 232 -10.00 -9.17 5.17
N ASN A 233 -8.89 -9.72 5.65
CA ASN A 233 -7.57 -9.11 5.55
C ASN A 233 -6.83 -9.60 4.30
N VAL A 234 -5.88 -8.81 3.83
CA VAL A 234 -4.90 -9.23 2.81
C VAL A 234 -3.52 -9.30 3.45
N THR A 235 -2.75 -10.33 3.14
CA THR A 235 -1.39 -10.52 3.65
C THR A 235 -0.44 -11.04 2.57
N GLY A 236 0.65 -10.34 2.32
CA GLY A 236 1.75 -10.82 1.46
C GLY A 236 2.57 -11.91 2.16
N GLY A 237 3.10 -12.85 1.37
CA GLY A 237 3.95 -13.92 1.86
C GLY A 237 5.31 -13.43 2.31
N SER A 238 5.92 -14.06 3.32
CA SER A 238 7.22 -13.63 3.84
C SER A 238 8.39 -14.39 3.21
N GLY A 239 9.45 -13.68 2.84
CA GLY A 239 10.74 -14.26 2.45
C GLY A 239 11.55 -14.64 3.68
N LYS A 240 12.02 -15.89 3.73
CA LYS A 240 12.72 -16.45 4.91
C LYS A 240 14.04 -17.08 4.51
N LEU A 241 15.11 -16.73 5.22
CA LEU A 241 16.43 -17.31 4.99
C LEU A 241 16.74 -18.39 6.05
N PRO A 242 17.60 -19.37 5.75
CA PRO A 242 18.20 -20.20 6.79
C PRO A 242 18.96 -19.33 7.81
N GLU A 243 18.91 -19.69 9.10
CA GLU A 243 19.53 -18.91 10.20
C GLU A 243 21.05 -18.70 10.00
N ASP A 244 21.74 -19.63 9.33
CA ASP A 244 23.15 -19.53 9.00
C ASP A 244 23.47 -18.67 7.75
N LYS A 245 22.43 -18.22 7.02
CA LYS A 245 22.53 -17.43 5.78
C LYS A 245 22.25 -15.94 5.95
N LEU A 246 21.71 -15.49 7.09
CA LEU A 246 21.36 -14.08 7.36
C LEU A 246 22.49 -13.06 7.11
N ASN A 247 23.75 -13.50 7.14
CA ASN A 247 24.96 -12.71 6.94
C ASN A 247 25.77 -13.14 5.68
N GLU A 248 25.26 -14.03 4.83
CA GLU A 248 26.00 -14.52 3.66
C GLU A 248 25.88 -13.55 2.48
N VAL A 249 27.01 -13.15 1.90
CA VAL A 249 27.04 -12.32 0.69
C VAL A 249 26.47 -13.13 -0.48
N GLY A 250 25.34 -12.68 -1.03
CA GLY A 250 24.60 -13.36 -2.07
C GLY A 250 23.39 -14.19 -1.59
N ALA A 251 23.11 -14.23 -0.28
CA ALA A 251 21.80 -14.69 0.21
C ALA A 251 20.82 -13.51 0.17
N TYR A 252 19.69 -13.67 -0.52
CA TYR A 252 18.76 -12.58 -0.89
C TYR A 252 17.32 -12.92 -0.47
N SER A 253 16.61 -11.94 0.08
CA SER A 253 15.22 -12.16 0.49
C SER A 253 14.30 -11.04 0.04
N ASP A 254 13.35 -11.39 -0.82
CA ASP A 254 12.25 -10.51 -1.21
C ASP A 254 10.93 -11.11 -0.70
N SER A 255 9.97 -10.23 -0.39
CA SER A 255 8.74 -10.60 0.28
C SER A 255 7.52 -9.92 -0.33
N GLY A 256 6.40 -10.66 -0.35
CA GLY A 256 5.24 -10.30 -1.14
C GLY A 256 4.59 -9.00 -0.68
N VAL A 257 4.16 -8.20 -1.66
CA VAL A 257 3.33 -7.02 -1.46
C VAL A 257 1.99 -7.44 -0.84
N GLY A 258 1.43 -6.60 0.02
CA GLY A 258 0.07 -6.81 0.53
C GLY A 258 -0.95 -6.74 -0.60
N VAL A 259 -1.10 -5.57 -1.22
CA VAL A 259 -1.89 -5.36 -2.45
C VAL A 259 -1.02 -4.67 -3.49
N ASN A 260 -0.79 -5.33 -4.63
CA ASN A 260 -0.34 -4.67 -5.86
C ASN A 260 -1.56 -4.29 -6.72
N ALA A 261 -1.50 -3.15 -7.41
CA ALA A 261 -2.58 -2.66 -8.26
C ALA A 261 -2.04 -1.72 -9.36
N ASP A 262 -2.04 -2.18 -10.62
CA ASP A 262 -1.58 -1.42 -11.79
C ASP A 262 -2.70 -1.25 -12.85
N ASP A 263 -2.39 -0.64 -13.99
CA ASP A 263 -3.22 -0.31 -15.16
C ASP A 263 -4.74 -0.24 -14.89
N ASN A 264 -5.14 0.78 -14.11
CA ASN A 264 -6.51 1.14 -13.75
C ASN A 264 -7.27 0.14 -12.85
N ALA A 265 -6.63 -0.92 -12.35
CA ALA A 265 -7.24 -1.93 -11.48
C ALA A 265 -7.90 -1.32 -10.23
N GLU A 266 -8.98 -1.96 -9.75
CA GLU A 266 -9.75 -1.52 -8.58
C GLU A 266 -9.75 -2.58 -7.48
N VAL A 267 -9.02 -2.33 -6.39
CA VAL A 267 -8.91 -3.25 -5.24
C VAL A 267 -9.59 -2.68 -4.00
N THR A 268 -10.45 -3.47 -3.35
CA THR A 268 -11.11 -3.12 -2.08
C THR A 268 -10.88 -4.18 -1.01
N VAL A 269 -10.31 -3.79 0.12
CA VAL A 269 -10.05 -4.64 1.29
C VAL A 269 -10.88 -4.15 2.48
N GLY A 270 -11.72 -5.02 3.06
CA GLY A 270 -12.58 -4.69 4.21
C GLY A 270 -11.83 -4.65 5.54
N GLY A 271 -10.84 -5.54 5.70
CA GLY A 271 -9.95 -5.63 6.86
C GLY A 271 -8.67 -4.81 6.70
N ASN A 272 -7.57 -5.34 7.24
CA ASN A 272 -6.24 -4.74 7.16
C ASN A 272 -5.47 -5.28 5.95
N VAL A 273 -4.44 -4.53 5.54
CA VAL A 273 -3.43 -5.02 4.59
C VAL A 273 -2.07 -5.05 5.29
N ALA A 274 -1.35 -6.16 5.16
CA ALA A 274 0.01 -6.30 5.66
C ALA A 274 0.90 -6.93 4.57
N ALA A 275 2.10 -6.41 4.38
CA ALA A 275 3.05 -7.05 3.49
C ALA A 275 3.74 -8.26 4.15
N GLY A 276 4.45 -9.02 3.33
CA GLY A 276 5.44 -9.98 3.77
C GLY A 276 6.59 -9.35 4.53
N ASN A 277 7.28 -10.13 5.35
CA ASN A 277 8.54 -9.72 5.99
C ASN A 277 9.70 -10.42 5.27
N ALA A 278 10.89 -9.82 5.31
CA ALA A 278 12.10 -10.38 4.73
C ALA A 278 13.23 -10.51 5.76
N GLU A 279 14.15 -11.44 5.50
CA GLU A 279 15.23 -11.81 6.42
C GLU A 279 16.61 -11.69 5.76
N GLY A 280 17.61 -11.22 6.51
CA GLY A 280 19.01 -11.08 6.06
C GLY A 280 19.45 -9.64 5.75
N LEU A 281 20.72 -9.48 5.36
CA LEU A 281 21.30 -8.17 5.02
C LEU A 281 20.89 -7.65 3.64
N TYR A 282 20.54 -8.55 2.71
CA TYR A 282 20.09 -8.25 1.35
C TYR A 282 18.59 -8.55 1.24
N ALA A 283 17.81 -7.86 2.08
CA ALA A 283 16.40 -8.16 2.32
C ALA A 283 15.48 -6.98 1.97
N TYR A 284 14.37 -7.28 1.32
CA TYR A 284 13.36 -6.35 0.82
C TYR A 284 12.02 -6.72 1.44
N GLY A 285 11.58 -5.91 2.41
CA GLY A 285 10.26 -6.03 2.99
C GLY A 285 9.23 -5.59 1.97
N GLY A 286 8.16 -6.37 1.77
CA GLY A 286 7.14 -6.06 0.78
C GLY A 286 6.43 -4.74 1.07
N GLU A 287 5.88 -4.12 0.03
CA GLU A 287 5.04 -2.93 0.15
C GLU A 287 3.68 -3.29 0.77
N GLY A 288 3.17 -2.45 1.67
CA GLY A 288 1.83 -2.68 2.24
C GLY A 288 0.76 -2.58 1.15
N VAL A 289 0.74 -1.46 0.43
CA VAL A 289 0.02 -1.28 -0.83
C VAL A 289 1.00 -0.69 -1.84
N TYR A 290 1.07 -1.28 -3.03
CA TYR A 290 1.72 -0.71 -4.21
C TYR A 290 0.63 -0.37 -5.24
N ALA A 291 0.64 0.85 -5.79
CA ALA A 291 -0.46 1.35 -6.62
C ALA A 291 0.02 2.29 -7.74
N GLU A 292 -0.13 1.86 -8.99
CA GLU A 292 0.42 2.51 -10.19
C GLU A 292 -0.67 2.85 -11.24
N SER A 293 -0.31 3.56 -12.32
CA SER A 293 -1.11 3.72 -13.54
C SER A 293 -2.62 4.00 -13.36
N ASN A 294 -2.97 4.96 -12.49
CA ASN A 294 -4.35 5.36 -12.17
C ASN A 294 -5.21 4.30 -11.43
N SER A 295 -4.61 3.24 -10.90
CA SER A 295 -5.30 2.22 -10.10
C SER A 295 -5.95 2.80 -8.84
N LYS A 296 -6.89 2.05 -8.24
CA LYS A 296 -7.71 2.51 -7.11
C LYS A 296 -7.74 1.47 -6.01
N VAL A 297 -7.06 1.75 -4.89
CA VAL A 297 -7.02 0.89 -3.72
C VAL A 297 -7.80 1.49 -2.55
N THR A 298 -8.69 0.71 -1.93
CA THR A 298 -9.42 1.12 -0.72
C THR A 298 -9.26 0.07 0.37
N VAL A 299 -8.72 0.47 1.53
CA VAL A 299 -8.52 -0.39 2.71
C VAL A 299 -9.36 0.12 3.88
N GLY A 300 -10.18 -0.76 4.47
CA GLY A 300 -11.05 -0.43 5.60
C GLY A 300 -10.31 -0.30 6.94
N GLY A 301 -9.27 -1.13 7.13
CA GLY A 301 -8.43 -1.19 8.33
C GLY A 301 -7.08 -0.47 8.18
N ASP A 302 -6.08 -0.97 8.91
CA ASP A 302 -4.71 -0.49 8.87
C ASP A 302 -3.95 -1.05 7.65
N VAL A 303 -2.91 -0.34 7.19
CA VAL A 303 -1.92 -0.81 6.21
C VAL A 303 -0.53 -0.86 6.85
N THR A 304 0.25 -1.91 6.62
CA THR A 304 1.60 -2.07 7.19
C THR A 304 2.58 -2.67 6.17
N GLY A 305 3.69 -1.96 5.95
CA GLY A 305 4.83 -2.42 5.14
C GLY A 305 5.66 -3.50 5.82
N GLY A 306 6.43 -4.22 5.01
CA GLY A 306 7.17 -5.41 5.40
C GLY A 306 8.38 -5.10 6.25
N ASN A 307 8.55 -5.76 7.40
CA ASN A 307 9.74 -5.56 8.23
C ASN A 307 10.93 -6.33 7.67
N VAL A 308 12.13 -5.79 7.86
CA VAL A 308 13.40 -6.47 7.57
C VAL A 308 14.12 -6.86 8.85
N THR A 309 14.49 -8.15 8.94
CA THR A 309 15.19 -8.72 10.09
C THR A 309 16.53 -9.32 9.68
N ALA A 310 17.63 -8.67 10.07
CA ALA A 310 19.01 -9.15 9.86
C ALA A 310 19.73 -9.43 11.19
N ASP A 311 21.00 -9.83 11.15
CA ASP A 311 21.89 -9.70 12.32
C ASP A 311 22.05 -8.20 12.63
N PRO A 312 21.73 -7.72 13.85
CA PRO A 312 21.89 -6.29 14.20
C PRO A 312 23.35 -5.79 14.18
N ASN A 313 24.33 -6.69 14.06
CA ASN A 313 25.76 -6.37 13.95
C ASN A 313 26.33 -6.68 12.55
N GLY A 314 25.53 -7.27 11.66
CA GLY A 314 25.94 -7.50 10.27
C GLY A 314 26.12 -6.17 9.56
N ASP A 315 27.25 -6.02 8.88
CA ASP A 315 27.58 -4.84 8.07
C ASP A 315 27.52 -5.31 6.61
N PRO A 316 26.55 -4.86 5.79
CA PRO A 316 26.49 -5.26 4.40
C PRO A 316 27.75 -4.74 3.69
N GLU A 317 28.57 -5.64 3.12
CA GLU A 317 29.81 -5.22 2.48
C GLU A 317 29.57 -4.41 1.19
N ASP A 318 28.44 -4.64 0.49
CA ASP A 318 28.18 -4.06 -0.85
C ASP A 318 26.75 -3.49 -1.10
N ASP A 319 25.64 -4.15 -0.70
CA ASP A 319 24.26 -3.66 -0.94
C ASP A 319 23.41 -3.52 0.35
N ILE A 320 22.45 -2.59 0.34
CA ILE A 320 21.57 -2.27 1.47
C ILE A 320 20.20 -2.93 1.27
N GLY A 321 19.67 -3.60 2.29
CA GLY A 321 18.27 -4.02 2.38
C GLY A 321 17.33 -2.93 2.91
N TYR A 322 16.05 -3.00 2.53
CA TYR A 322 15.02 -2.00 2.78
C TYR A 322 13.76 -2.67 3.34
N ALA A 323 13.23 -2.18 4.45
CA ALA A 323 11.87 -2.53 4.86
C ALA A 323 10.85 -1.74 4.00
N GLY A 324 9.76 -2.37 3.60
CA GLY A 324 8.81 -1.79 2.63
C GLY A 324 8.00 -0.63 3.18
N ASP A 325 7.56 0.27 2.31
CA ASP A 325 6.68 1.36 2.69
C ASP A 325 5.28 0.84 3.09
N GLY A 326 4.54 1.63 3.86
CA GLY A 326 3.15 1.31 4.18
C GLY A 326 2.28 1.41 2.93
N VAL A 327 2.41 2.51 2.18
CA VAL A 327 1.82 2.69 0.85
C VAL A 327 2.88 3.29 -0.06
N ARG A 328 3.28 2.60 -1.11
CA ARG A 328 4.02 3.18 -2.24
C ARG A 328 3.05 3.37 -3.41
N MET A 329 3.09 4.53 -4.07
CA MET A 329 2.17 4.81 -5.18
C MET A 329 2.72 5.79 -6.20
N GLU A 330 2.29 5.63 -7.46
CA GLU A 330 2.41 6.70 -8.44
C GLU A 330 1.48 7.89 -8.11
N SER A 331 1.90 9.07 -8.55
CA SER A 331 1.14 10.31 -8.43
C SER A 331 -0.22 10.35 -9.17
N THR A 332 -0.51 9.35 -9.99
CA THR A 332 -1.74 9.12 -10.77
C THR A 332 -2.77 8.25 -10.02
N ALA A 333 -2.31 7.33 -9.17
CA ALA A 333 -3.13 6.34 -8.47
C ALA A 333 -3.95 6.93 -7.32
N GLN A 334 -4.94 6.16 -6.83
CA GLN A 334 -5.87 6.60 -5.79
C GLN A 334 -5.92 5.62 -4.62
N VAL A 335 -5.37 5.99 -3.45
CA VAL A 335 -5.32 5.13 -2.27
C VAL A 335 -6.12 5.73 -1.11
N ASN A 336 -7.08 4.96 -0.57
CA ASN A 336 -7.89 5.34 0.59
C ASN A 336 -7.71 4.34 1.73
N VAL A 337 -7.26 4.79 2.90
CA VAL A 337 -7.04 3.96 4.10
C VAL A 337 -7.90 4.46 5.27
N GLY A 338 -8.73 3.57 5.83
CA GLY A 338 -9.61 3.83 6.97
C GLY A 338 -8.92 3.80 8.33
N GLY A 339 -7.84 3.04 8.45
CA GLY A 339 -6.96 2.96 9.62
C GLY A 339 -5.67 3.76 9.45
N ASN A 340 -4.64 3.31 10.16
CA ASN A 340 -3.28 3.85 10.13
C ASN A 340 -2.51 3.29 8.93
N VAL A 341 -1.42 3.96 8.56
CA VAL A 341 -0.45 3.45 7.59
C VAL A 341 0.92 3.46 8.27
N ASN A 342 1.58 2.31 8.31
CA ASN A 342 2.88 2.14 8.98
C ASN A 342 3.92 1.61 7.99
N GLY A 343 5.07 2.26 7.89
CA GLY A 343 6.23 1.70 7.20
C GLY A 343 6.84 0.51 7.95
N GLY A 344 7.46 -0.40 7.20
CA GLY A 344 8.17 -1.55 7.75
C GLY A 344 9.38 -1.15 8.58
N ASN A 345 9.66 -1.88 9.66
CA ASN A 345 10.79 -1.59 10.55
C ASN A 345 12.04 -2.35 10.12
N SER A 346 13.21 -1.78 10.43
CA SER A 346 14.50 -2.44 10.35
C SER A 346 15.06 -2.70 11.75
N ASN A 347 15.65 -3.87 11.97
CA ASN A 347 16.39 -4.17 13.21
C ASN A 347 17.90 -3.88 13.13
N ASN A 348 18.39 -3.43 11.97
CA ASN A 348 19.81 -3.19 11.69
C ASN A 348 20.04 -1.75 11.21
N LYS A 349 20.99 -1.04 11.83
CA LYS A 349 21.31 0.37 11.54
C LYS A 349 21.82 0.65 10.12
N TYR A 350 22.23 -0.36 9.35
CA TYR A 350 22.69 -0.19 7.97
C TYR A 350 21.57 -0.39 6.95
N LEU A 351 20.45 -0.98 7.37
CA LEU A 351 19.28 -1.25 6.54
C LEU A 351 18.23 -0.18 6.79
N ALA A 352 17.59 0.32 5.74
CA ALA A 352 16.59 1.36 5.87
C ALA A 352 15.24 0.81 6.35
N ALA A 353 14.52 1.59 7.14
CA ALA A 353 13.13 1.34 7.46
C ALA A 353 12.22 2.07 6.46
N GLY A 354 11.09 1.46 6.12
CA GLY A 354 10.15 1.95 5.11
C GLY A 354 9.40 3.19 5.55
N ASN A 355 8.96 3.99 4.60
CA ASN A 355 8.16 5.18 4.82
C ASN A 355 6.71 4.81 5.15
N GLY A 356 5.96 5.73 5.75
CA GLY A 356 4.51 5.56 5.91
C GLY A 356 3.84 5.56 4.54
N VAL A 357 3.95 6.66 3.81
CA VAL A 357 3.50 6.78 2.42
C VAL A 357 4.68 7.27 1.56
N ALA A 358 5.04 6.54 0.50
CA ALA A 358 5.94 6.97 -0.55
C ALA A 358 5.16 7.31 -1.82
N VAL A 359 5.47 8.44 -2.45
CA VAL A 359 4.81 8.92 -3.67
C VAL A 359 5.84 9.12 -4.78
N VAL A 360 5.72 8.37 -5.85
CA VAL A 360 6.50 8.52 -7.07
C VAL A 360 5.87 9.62 -7.92
N LEU A 361 6.60 10.73 -8.11
CA LEU A 361 6.10 11.86 -8.90
C LEU A 361 6.40 11.65 -10.39
N MET A 362 5.33 11.44 -11.16
CA MET A 362 5.37 11.35 -12.62
C MET A 362 5.75 12.71 -13.24
N GLN A 363 6.52 12.65 -14.33
CA GLN A 363 7.02 13.85 -14.98
C GLN A 363 6.04 14.38 -16.04
N PRO A 364 5.91 15.72 -16.21
CA PRO A 364 5.12 16.30 -17.30
C PRO A 364 5.71 16.10 -18.71
N THR A 365 6.81 15.37 -18.86
CA THR A 365 7.59 15.25 -20.11
C THR A 365 7.19 14.08 -21.00
N ASP A 366 6.38 13.13 -20.51
CA ASP A 366 5.71 12.14 -21.36
C ASP A 366 4.53 12.75 -22.17
N ILE A 367 4.24 14.04 -21.95
CA ILE A 367 3.17 14.81 -22.61
C ILE A 367 3.62 15.37 -23.99
N ASP A 368 4.64 14.77 -24.61
CA ASP A 368 5.07 15.13 -25.98
C ASP A 368 4.26 14.40 -27.09
N ASP A 369 3.35 13.48 -26.72
CA ASP A 369 2.28 13.01 -27.64
C ASP A 369 1.01 13.89 -27.52
N PRO A 370 0.69 14.71 -28.54
CA PRO A 370 -0.55 15.49 -28.58
C PRO A 370 -1.83 14.65 -28.81
N GLN A 371 -1.75 13.31 -28.78
CA GLN A 371 -2.88 12.38 -28.70
C GLN A 371 -3.03 11.68 -27.35
N ALA A 372 -2.05 11.79 -26.44
CA ALA A 372 -2.20 11.26 -25.08
C ALA A 372 -3.31 12.02 -24.33
N GLU A 373 -4.16 11.28 -23.62
CA GLU A 373 -5.09 11.90 -22.67
C GLU A 373 -4.26 12.57 -21.54
N PRO A 374 -4.68 13.72 -21.00
CA PRO A 374 -3.95 14.36 -19.91
C PRO A 374 -3.98 13.46 -18.67
N LEU A 375 -2.80 13.09 -18.15
CA LEU A 375 -2.69 12.35 -16.90
C LEU A 375 -3.49 13.07 -15.80
N GLU A 376 -4.44 12.36 -15.18
CA GLU A 376 -5.19 12.90 -14.05
C GLU A 376 -4.37 12.79 -12.77
N ARG A 377 -4.59 13.73 -11.86
CA ARG A 377 -3.92 13.72 -10.55
C ARG A 377 -4.57 12.66 -9.65
N GLY A 378 -3.75 11.80 -9.08
CA GLY A 378 -4.13 10.82 -8.06
C GLY A 378 -4.44 11.43 -6.69
N SER A 379 -4.72 10.58 -5.71
CA SER A 379 -4.96 11.04 -4.33
C SER A 379 -4.59 9.99 -3.30
N VAL A 380 -4.14 10.44 -2.13
CA VAL A 380 -3.95 9.56 -0.97
C VAL A 380 -4.68 10.11 0.23
N LYS A 381 -5.54 9.27 0.81
CA LYS A 381 -6.36 9.63 1.95
C LYS A 381 -6.19 8.63 3.09
N VAL A 382 -5.62 9.09 4.22
CA VAL A 382 -5.44 8.26 5.42
C VAL A 382 -6.23 8.84 6.60
N GLU A 383 -7.19 8.08 7.12
CA GLU A 383 -8.00 8.48 8.28
C GLU A 383 -7.28 8.21 9.63
N GLY A 384 -6.24 7.38 9.67
CA GLY A 384 -5.39 7.14 10.84
C GLY A 384 -4.12 7.98 10.87
N VAL A 385 -3.17 7.55 11.70
CA VAL A 385 -1.80 8.09 11.70
C VAL A 385 -1.05 7.49 10.52
N VAL A 386 -0.27 8.30 9.83
CA VAL A 386 0.78 7.85 8.92
C VAL A 386 2.09 7.85 9.68
N GLU A 387 2.68 6.68 9.91
CA GLU A 387 3.91 6.48 10.66
C GLU A 387 5.00 5.88 9.76
N GLY A 388 6.17 6.53 9.70
CA GLY A 388 7.35 5.92 9.09
C GLY A 388 7.97 4.88 10.00
N GLY A 389 8.50 3.80 9.43
CA GLY A 389 9.12 2.70 10.17
C GLY A 389 10.40 3.11 10.89
N SER A 390 10.70 2.44 11.99
CA SER A 390 11.88 2.73 12.82
C SER A 390 13.08 1.88 12.43
N ALA A 391 14.27 2.50 12.47
CA ALA A 391 15.57 1.83 12.44
C ALA A 391 16.36 2.11 13.74
N PRO A 392 17.39 1.33 14.09
CA PRO A 392 18.20 1.57 15.29
C PRO A 392 18.98 2.90 15.25
N GLU A 393 19.50 3.35 16.40
CA GLU A 393 20.28 4.59 16.50
C GLU A 393 21.46 4.61 15.51
N GLY A 394 21.45 5.60 14.62
CA GLY A 394 22.42 5.77 13.55
C GLY A 394 22.02 5.17 12.19
N GLY A 395 20.85 4.52 12.09
CA GLY A 395 20.27 4.04 10.83
C GLY A 395 19.18 4.94 10.25
N ALA A 396 18.80 4.66 9.00
CA ALA A 396 17.79 5.40 8.27
C ALA A 396 16.38 4.94 8.68
N SER A 397 15.68 5.76 9.46
CA SER A 397 14.25 5.56 9.76
C SER A 397 13.39 6.21 8.68
N GLY A 398 12.22 5.63 8.37
CA GLY A 398 11.35 6.10 7.30
C GLY A 398 10.62 7.40 7.63
N ALA A 399 10.33 8.20 6.62
CA ALA A 399 9.50 9.40 6.76
C ALA A 399 8.02 9.02 6.89
N SER A 400 7.18 9.90 7.45
CA SER A 400 5.72 9.70 7.35
C SER A 400 5.27 9.79 5.89
N LEU A 401 5.79 10.78 5.15
CA LEU A 401 5.47 11.01 3.75
C LEU A 401 6.76 11.28 2.97
N PHE A 402 7.04 10.47 1.96
CA PHE A 402 8.20 10.61 1.08
C PHE A 402 7.75 10.90 -0.35
N TYR A 403 8.51 11.74 -1.06
CA TYR A 403 8.29 12.00 -2.49
C TYR A 403 9.56 11.68 -3.30
N LEU A 404 9.43 10.74 -4.23
CA LEU A 404 10.49 10.25 -5.10
C LEU A 404 10.30 10.78 -6.54
N ALA A 405 11.37 10.73 -7.34
CA ALA A 405 11.32 11.05 -8.77
C ALA A 405 11.26 9.75 -9.56
N TYR A 406 10.42 9.66 -10.60
CA TYR A 406 10.25 8.45 -11.40
C TYR A 406 11.56 7.79 -11.87
N TYR A 407 12.53 8.56 -12.39
CA TYR A 407 13.83 7.99 -12.79
C TYR A 407 14.72 7.46 -11.64
N LEU A 408 14.37 7.74 -10.38
CA LEU A 408 15.05 7.21 -9.21
C LEU A 408 14.34 5.97 -8.63
N ASP A 409 13.14 5.65 -9.08
CA ASP A 409 12.32 4.55 -8.57
C ASP A 409 12.99 3.19 -8.85
N GLY A 410 13.51 3.02 -10.06
CA GLY A 410 14.41 1.91 -10.41
C GLY A 410 15.87 2.06 -9.94
N MET A 411 16.23 3.13 -9.22
CA MET A 411 17.60 3.37 -8.72
C MET A 411 17.81 3.03 -7.25
N GLU A 412 16.73 2.88 -6.47
CA GLU A 412 16.78 2.21 -5.16
C GLU A 412 17.26 0.73 -5.31
N TYR A 413 17.18 0.20 -6.54
CA TYR A 413 17.55 -1.16 -6.96
C TYR A 413 18.92 -1.30 -7.67
N MET A 414 19.79 -0.27 -7.75
CA MET A 414 21.07 -0.40 -8.46
C MET A 414 22.26 -0.87 -7.57
N PRO A 415 22.89 -2.04 -7.87
CA PRO A 415 23.80 -2.73 -6.94
C PRO A 415 25.28 -2.30 -6.98
N GLY A 416 25.99 -2.64 -5.90
CA GLY A 416 27.35 -2.22 -5.52
C GLY A 416 28.53 -2.71 -6.38
N GLN A 417 28.44 -2.78 -7.72
CA GLN A 417 29.61 -3.11 -8.56
C GLN A 417 30.76 -2.09 -8.49
N GLY A 418 30.55 -0.93 -7.87
CA GLY A 418 31.55 0.13 -7.78
C GLY A 418 32.84 -0.26 -7.04
N LEU A 419 32.77 -0.79 -5.82
CA LEU A 419 33.91 -0.69 -4.89
C LEU A 419 35.17 -1.45 -5.34
N GLU A 420 35.02 -2.63 -5.95
CA GLU A 420 36.14 -3.47 -6.40
C GLU A 420 36.69 -3.04 -7.78
N GLU A 421 35.90 -2.38 -8.63
CA GLU A 421 36.40 -1.71 -9.85
C GLU A 421 37.09 -0.39 -9.51
N LEU A 422 36.52 0.45 -8.63
CA LEU A 422 37.13 1.69 -8.12
C LEU A 422 38.51 1.42 -7.48
N ARG A 423 38.67 0.30 -6.75
CA ARG A 423 39.99 -0.14 -6.22
C ARG A 423 41.04 -0.37 -7.32
N LYS A 424 40.65 -0.93 -8.47
CA LYS A 424 41.54 -1.15 -9.63
C LYS A 424 41.83 0.16 -10.36
N GLN A 425 40.83 1.03 -10.46
CA GLN A 425 40.87 2.29 -11.21
C GLN A 425 41.73 3.36 -10.52
N PHE A 426 41.69 3.44 -9.17
CA PHE A 426 42.45 4.43 -8.38
C PHE A 426 43.81 3.94 -7.83
N ALA A 427 44.22 2.70 -8.13
CA ALA A 427 45.54 2.14 -7.82
C ALA A 427 46.02 2.28 -6.35
N ILE A 428 45.10 2.20 -5.40
CA ILE A 428 45.33 2.41 -3.95
C ILE A 428 46.31 1.35 -3.40
N ASP A 429 47.24 1.75 -2.52
CA ASP A 429 48.27 0.86 -1.95
C ASP A 429 47.63 -0.32 -1.16
N PRO A 430 47.86 -1.58 -1.59
CA PRO A 430 47.28 -2.76 -0.96
C PRO A 430 47.87 -3.12 0.41
N GLU A 431 48.97 -2.50 0.87
CA GLU A 431 49.48 -2.67 2.25
C GLU A 431 48.91 -1.64 3.24
N MET A 432 48.10 -0.69 2.79
CA MET A 432 47.34 0.22 3.66
C MET A 432 46.16 -0.51 4.34
N ASP A 433 45.76 -0.12 5.55
CA ASP A 433 44.66 -0.80 6.24
C ASP A 433 43.28 -0.44 5.65
N ARG A 434 42.35 -1.40 5.73
CA ARG A 434 41.03 -1.33 5.08
C ARG A 434 40.18 -0.14 5.57
N GLN A 435 40.40 0.36 6.79
CA GLN A 435 39.69 1.54 7.30
C GLN A 435 40.21 2.81 6.59
N ASN A 436 41.52 3.03 6.57
CA ASN A 436 42.12 4.15 5.85
C ASN A 436 41.88 4.08 4.32
N GLN A 437 41.79 2.88 3.72
CA GLN A 437 41.41 2.71 2.31
C GLN A 437 39.94 3.12 2.07
N VAL A 438 39.01 2.71 2.94
CA VAL A 438 37.59 3.09 2.86
C VAL A 438 37.40 4.58 3.13
N ASP A 439 38.14 5.16 4.07
CA ASP A 439 38.04 6.59 4.40
C ASP A 439 38.57 7.46 3.24
N VAL A 440 39.66 7.06 2.55
CA VAL A 440 40.13 7.74 1.32
C VAL A 440 39.12 7.65 0.18
N VAL A 441 38.49 6.48 -0.05
CA VAL A 441 37.47 6.32 -1.11
C VAL A 441 36.18 7.09 -0.76
N ARG A 442 35.75 7.07 0.51
CA ARG A 442 34.62 7.86 0.99
C ARG A 442 34.89 9.36 0.95
N GLU A 443 36.12 9.82 1.21
CA GLU A 443 36.46 11.24 1.05
C GLU A 443 36.53 11.62 -0.43
N ILE A 444 37.07 10.80 -1.34
CA ILE A 444 37.08 11.14 -2.79
C ILE A 444 35.66 11.21 -3.39
N ILE A 445 34.77 10.29 -3.04
CA ILE A 445 33.38 10.26 -3.55
C ILE A 445 32.49 11.26 -2.79
N GLY A 446 32.57 11.24 -1.45
CA GLY A 446 31.76 12.08 -0.57
C GLY A 446 32.12 13.57 -0.64
N THR A 447 33.41 13.94 -0.79
CA THR A 447 33.74 15.37 -1.00
C THR A 447 33.22 15.88 -2.33
N ASN A 448 33.14 15.06 -3.39
CA ASN A 448 32.58 15.52 -4.66
C ASN A 448 31.05 15.74 -4.58
N TRP A 449 30.32 14.86 -3.89
CA TRP A 449 28.87 15.02 -3.70
C TRP A 449 28.49 16.09 -2.67
N ASP A 450 29.13 16.15 -1.50
CA ASP A 450 28.88 17.22 -0.51
C ASP A 450 29.35 18.58 -1.01
N LEU A 451 30.52 18.68 -1.67
CA LEU A 451 31.02 19.96 -2.18
C LEU A 451 30.20 20.45 -3.38
N ALA A 452 29.77 19.57 -4.30
CA ALA A 452 28.86 19.94 -5.38
C ALA A 452 27.45 20.30 -4.86
N GLY A 453 26.90 19.54 -3.90
CA GLY A 453 25.61 19.84 -3.27
C GLY A 453 25.64 21.13 -2.45
N MET A 454 26.73 21.39 -1.71
CA MET A 454 26.96 22.67 -1.05
C MET A 454 27.15 23.79 -2.07
N LEU A 455 28.02 23.66 -3.08
CA LEU A 455 28.24 24.71 -4.09
C LEU A 455 26.95 25.03 -4.87
N ALA A 456 26.14 24.04 -5.23
CA ALA A 456 24.86 24.24 -5.92
C ALA A 456 23.83 24.96 -5.04
N SER A 457 23.69 24.56 -3.77
CA SER A 457 22.79 25.24 -2.82
C SER A 457 23.29 26.64 -2.40
N ILE A 458 24.60 26.86 -2.40
CA ILE A 458 25.27 28.15 -2.18
C ILE A 458 25.03 29.11 -3.36
N ASN A 459 25.09 28.63 -4.60
CA ASN A 459 24.97 29.46 -5.80
C ASN A 459 23.51 29.88 -6.11
N TYR A 460 22.51 29.20 -5.54
CA TYR A 460 21.08 29.46 -5.82
C TYR A 460 20.39 30.43 -4.83
N GLY A 461 21.17 31.13 -3.99
CA GLY A 461 20.67 31.78 -2.77
C GLY A 461 20.63 33.31 -2.72
N MET A 462 21.07 34.07 -3.75
CA MET A 462 21.19 35.53 -3.65
C MET A 462 20.74 36.31 -4.89
N ASN A 463 19.96 37.37 -4.67
CA ASN A 463 19.99 38.54 -5.54
C ASN A 463 21.29 39.30 -5.25
N ASP A 464 22.03 39.71 -6.29
CA ASP A 464 23.30 40.44 -6.19
C ASP A 464 23.26 41.61 -5.17
N SER A 465 23.79 41.48 -3.94
CA SER A 465 24.37 42.60 -3.13
C SER A 465 24.82 42.32 -1.67
N ASP A 466 24.48 41.21 -0.99
CA ASP A 466 24.74 41.07 0.47
C ASP A 466 26.18 40.60 0.83
N GLU A 467 27.10 41.56 0.88
CA GLU A 467 28.54 41.43 1.21
C GLU A 467 28.81 40.74 2.58
N GLU A 468 27.88 40.84 3.56
CA GLU A 468 28.02 40.17 4.86
C GLU A 468 27.75 38.65 4.78
N ALA A 469 26.91 38.20 3.84
CA ALA A 469 26.58 36.78 3.70
C ALA A 469 27.69 36.01 2.97
N GLU A 470 28.26 36.60 1.91
CA GLU A 470 29.43 36.07 1.21
C GLU A 470 30.63 35.88 2.16
N ALA A 471 30.90 36.85 3.04
CA ALA A 471 31.94 36.77 4.05
C ALA A 471 31.68 35.68 5.13
N ALA A 472 30.43 35.44 5.50
CA ALA A 472 30.06 34.37 6.42
C ALA A 472 30.24 32.98 5.79
N MET A 473 29.89 32.85 4.51
CA MET A 473 30.00 31.60 3.74
C MET A 473 31.45 31.24 3.43
N ALA A 474 32.26 32.20 2.97
CA ALA A 474 33.68 31.97 2.75
C ALA A 474 34.38 31.51 4.04
N LYS A 475 34.01 32.06 5.20
CA LYS A 475 34.51 31.61 6.50
C LYS A 475 34.07 30.19 6.87
N ALA A 476 32.85 29.79 6.54
CA ALA A 476 32.36 28.43 6.78
C ALA A 476 33.09 27.41 5.89
N LEU A 477 33.21 27.69 4.59
CA LEU A 477 33.91 26.84 3.63
C LEU A 477 35.42 26.76 3.94
N SER A 478 36.06 27.88 4.31
CA SER A 478 37.44 27.90 4.83
C SER A 478 37.62 26.98 6.05
N THR A 479 36.65 26.95 6.96
CA THR A 479 36.70 26.06 8.14
C THR A 479 36.54 24.59 7.75
N TYR A 480 35.67 24.29 6.78
CA TYR A 480 35.49 22.92 6.25
C TYR A 480 36.75 22.44 5.54
N LEU A 481 37.29 23.22 4.59
CA LEU A 481 38.49 22.88 3.84
C LEU A 481 39.73 22.74 4.75
N GLN A 482 39.85 23.55 5.80
CA GLN A 482 40.96 23.37 6.77
C GLN A 482 40.83 22.05 7.54
N ASN A 483 39.62 21.67 7.95
CA ASN A 483 39.39 20.37 8.60
C ASN A 483 39.70 19.20 7.65
N LEU A 484 39.40 19.35 6.35
CA LEU A 484 39.74 18.35 5.32
C LEU A 484 41.26 18.24 5.12
N ILE A 485 41.96 19.36 4.99
CA ILE A 485 43.42 19.44 4.91
C ILE A 485 44.09 18.78 6.12
N ASP A 486 43.64 19.13 7.34
CA ASP A 486 44.17 18.61 8.59
C ASP A 486 43.90 17.10 8.77
N ARG A 487 42.79 16.58 8.25
CA ARG A 487 42.42 15.14 8.27
C ARG A 487 43.21 14.32 7.26
N LEU A 488 43.31 14.79 6.02
CA LEU A 488 44.07 14.15 4.95
C LEU A 488 45.60 14.24 5.17
N GLY A 489 46.05 15.10 6.08
CA GLY A 489 47.47 15.32 6.36
C GLY A 489 48.23 15.99 5.20
N ILE A 490 47.50 16.63 4.27
CA ILE A 490 48.05 17.37 3.14
C ILE A 490 48.52 18.76 3.58
N SER A 491 49.43 19.37 2.82
CA SER A 491 50.04 20.66 3.15
C SER A 491 49.57 21.74 2.18
N VAL A 492 48.29 22.10 2.24
CA VAL A 492 47.69 23.23 1.52
C VAL A 492 47.38 24.34 2.53
N ASP A 493 47.72 25.59 2.21
CA ASP A 493 47.50 26.74 3.10
C ASP A 493 46.24 27.51 2.66
N ILE A 494 45.29 27.75 3.58
CA ILE A 494 44.12 28.60 3.31
C ILE A 494 44.43 30.07 3.69
N PRO A 495 44.20 31.06 2.80
CA PRO A 495 44.45 32.46 3.11
C PRO A 495 43.59 33.02 4.27
N ASP A 496 44.20 33.86 5.11
CA ASP A 496 43.49 34.62 6.17
C ASP A 496 42.41 35.54 5.56
N ASN A 497 41.14 35.26 5.84
CA ASN A 497 39.97 35.90 5.23
C ASN A 497 39.83 35.65 3.71
N ALA A 498 40.15 34.43 3.26
CA ALA A 498 39.91 33.96 1.91
C ALA A 498 38.50 34.34 1.40
N THR A 499 38.44 34.89 0.19
CA THR A 499 37.20 35.10 -0.58
C THR A 499 36.75 33.80 -1.25
N MET A 500 35.54 33.75 -1.81
CA MET A 500 35.07 32.55 -2.50
C MET A 500 35.96 32.16 -3.70
N SER A 501 36.58 33.15 -4.36
CA SER A 501 37.56 32.90 -5.43
C SER A 501 38.85 32.28 -4.90
N ASP A 502 39.35 32.74 -3.74
CA ASP A 502 40.56 32.18 -3.14
C ASP A 502 40.32 30.73 -2.67
N LEU A 503 39.11 30.41 -2.21
CA LEU A 503 38.72 29.06 -1.79
C LEU A 503 38.52 28.09 -2.97
N ASN A 504 38.11 28.59 -4.13
CA ASN A 504 38.09 27.81 -5.37
C ASN A 504 39.53 27.44 -5.81
N ASP A 505 40.48 28.37 -5.70
CA ASP A 505 41.89 28.08 -5.98
C ASP A 505 42.50 27.09 -4.96
N VAL A 506 42.16 27.21 -3.67
CA VAL A 506 42.51 26.21 -2.64
C VAL A 506 41.94 24.83 -2.95
N SER A 507 40.72 24.74 -3.50
CA SER A 507 40.12 23.46 -3.91
C SER A 507 40.95 22.77 -5.00
N ASN A 508 41.41 23.53 -6.00
CA ASN A 508 42.28 23.01 -7.06
C ASN A 508 43.65 22.57 -6.51
N ASP A 509 44.21 23.27 -5.52
CA ASP A 509 45.46 22.89 -4.86
C ASP A 509 45.31 21.61 -4.01
N ILE A 510 44.13 21.38 -3.39
CA ILE A 510 43.79 20.12 -2.71
C ILE A 510 43.69 18.96 -3.70
N GLU A 511 43.02 19.17 -4.84
CA GLU A 511 42.91 18.18 -5.92
C GLU A 511 44.30 17.79 -6.47
N ALA A 512 45.17 18.77 -6.70
CA ALA A 512 46.55 18.53 -7.10
C ALA A 512 47.39 17.81 -6.02
N ALA A 513 47.11 18.03 -4.73
CA ALA A 513 47.75 17.29 -3.64
C ALA A 513 47.27 15.82 -3.57
N LEU A 514 45.99 15.57 -3.87
CA LEU A 514 45.40 14.23 -3.95
C LEU A 514 46.00 13.42 -5.12
N MET A 515 46.17 14.02 -6.31
CA MET A 515 46.87 13.39 -7.45
C MET A 515 48.27 12.84 -7.07
N VAL A 516 49.01 13.57 -6.22
CA VAL A 516 50.35 13.17 -5.77
C VAL A 516 50.30 12.02 -4.74
N LEU A 517 49.21 11.89 -3.99
CA LEU A 517 48.99 10.83 -3.02
C LEU A 517 48.51 9.52 -3.67
N THR A 518 47.66 9.59 -4.70
CA THR A 518 47.09 8.40 -5.38
C THR A 518 47.96 7.90 -6.54
N GLY A 519 48.82 8.74 -7.11
CA GLY A 519 49.77 8.35 -8.15
C GLY A 519 49.15 8.04 -9.53
N THR A 520 47.90 8.43 -9.75
CA THR A 520 47.11 8.21 -10.97
C THR A 520 46.98 9.48 -11.80
N ASP A 521 46.88 9.32 -13.13
CA ASP A 521 46.58 10.42 -14.06
C ASP A 521 45.05 10.59 -14.09
N LEU A 522 44.53 11.55 -13.31
CA LEU A 522 43.09 11.63 -13.01
C LEU A 522 42.23 11.78 -14.27
N ASP A 523 42.72 12.36 -15.37
CA ASP A 523 41.93 12.57 -16.60
C ASP A 523 41.25 11.29 -17.13
N GLU A 524 41.86 10.10 -17.02
CA GLU A 524 41.28 8.85 -17.54
C GLU A 524 40.27 8.24 -16.55
N ALA A 525 40.61 8.21 -15.25
CA ALA A 525 39.71 7.73 -14.18
C ALA A 525 38.54 8.68 -13.90
N VAL A 526 38.72 9.99 -14.10
CA VAL A 526 37.66 11.00 -14.06
C VAL A 526 36.82 10.91 -15.32
N THR A 527 37.36 10.61 -16.51
CA THR A 527 36.54 10.41 -17.71
C THR A 527 35.64 9.17 -17.59
N GLU A 528 36.12 8.07 -17.02
CA GLU A 528 35.32 6.85 -16.80
C GLU A 528 34.43 6.93 -15.53
N GLY A 529 34.88 7.60 -14.47
CA GLY A 529 34.06 7.91 -13.30
C GLY A 529 32.92 8.87 -13.63
N ILE A 530 33.19 9.91 -14.44
CA ILE A 530 32.16 10.75 -15.05
C ILE A 530 31.30 9.95 -16.04
N ALA A 531 31.78 8.86 -16.65
CA ALA A 531 30.92 8.00 -17.48
C ALA A 531 29.88 7.24 -16.63
N CYS A 532 30.28 6.71 -15.47
CA CYS A 532 29.33 6.12 -14.49
C CYS A 532 28.36 7.17 -13.94
N VAL A 533 28.85 8.38 -13.65
CA VAL A 533 28.05 9.54 -13.22
C VAL A 533 27.27 10.20 -14.39
N ASN A 534 27.48 9.77 -15.64
CA ASN A 534 26.68 10.16 -16.81
C ASN A 534 25.62 9.11 -17.19
N GLU A 535 25.72 7.87 -16.69
CA GLU A 535 24.60 6.90 -16.74
C GLU A 535 23.51 7.29 -15.74
N VAL A 536 23.91 7.83 -14.58
CA VAL A 536 23.01 8.70 -13.80
C VAL A 536 22.82 9.99 -14.58
N ASN A 537 21.63 10.26 -15.09
CA ASN A 537 21.36 11.53 -15.76
C ASN A 537 21.18 12.64 -14.70
N LEU A 538 22.26 13.00 -14.01
CA LEU A 538 22.30 13.98 -12.92
C LEU A 538 21.88 15.38 -13.39
N GLU A 539 22.15 15.71 -14.66
CA GLU A 539 21.59 16.89 -15.31
C GLU A 539 20.05 16.81 -15.42
N SER A 540 19.48 15.65 -15.74
CA SER A 540 18.02 15.44 -15.67
C SER A 540 17.51 15.51 -14.23
N ALA A 541 18.06 14.74 -13.27
CA ALA A 541 17.58 14.78 -11.89
C ALA A 541 17.59 16.20 -11.28
N ILE A 542 18.62 17.00 -11.59
CA ILE A 542 18.69 18.43 -11.23
C ILE A 542 17.69 19.27 -12.04
N SER A 543 17.56 19.05 -13.35
CA SER A 543 16.54 19.67 -14.21
C SER A 543 15.12 19.37 -13.71
N ASP A 544 14.87 18.17 -13.20
CA ASP A 544 13.55 17.67 -12.85
C ASP A 544 13.16 18.13 -11.45
N ALA A 545 14.11 18.19 -10.51
CA ALA A 545 13.97 18.95 -9.27
C ALA A 545 13.72 20.44 -9.54
N GLN A 546 14.42 21.05 -10.51
CA GLN A 546 14.18 22.43 -10.92
C GLN A 546 12.79 22.59 -11.58
N ASN A 547 12.36 21.66 -12.44
CA ASN A 547 11.07 21.68 -13.12
C ASN A 547 9.93 21.50 -12.12
N LEU A 548 10.04 20.58 -11.16
CA LEU A 548 9.08 20.39 -10.08
C LEU A 548 9.01 21.64 -9.19
N VAL A 549 10.14 22.18 -8.73
CA VAL A 549 10.14 23.40 -7.90
C VAL A 549 9.59 24.61 -8.68
N ASN A 550 9.91 24.74 -9.97
CA ASN A 550 9.36 25.77 -10.84
C ASN A 550 7.85 25.60 -11.04
N ALA A 551 7.36 24.38 -11.25
CA ALA A 551 5.94 24.08 -11.39
C ALA A 551 5.17 24.34 -10.09
N LEU A 552 5.65 23.82 -8.94
CA LEU A 552 5.13 24.12 -7.60
C LEU A 552 5.14 25.63 -7.29
N THR A 553 6.10 26.39 -7.84
CA THR A 553 6.20 27.85 -7.63
C THR A 553 5.27 28.65 -8.55
N ALA A 554 5.13 28.23 -9.81
CA ALA A 554 4.34 28.94 -10.81
C ALA A 554 2.85 28.62 -10.71
N ASP A 555 2.51 27.34 -10.49
CA ASP A 555 1.13 26.85 -10.39
C ASP A 555 1.07 25.44 -9.73
N PRO A 556 0.82 25.33 -8.42
CA PRO A 556 0.67 24.04 -7.72
C PRO A 556 -0.48 23.16 -8.23
N GLU A 557 -1.41 23.69 -9.04
CA GLU A 557 -2.49 22.90 -9.68
C GLU A 557 -2.02 22.25 -11.00
N LYS A 558 -0.81 22.59 -11.50
CA LYS A 558 -0.21 21.99 -12.71
C LYS A 558 0.84 20.91 -12.44
N THR A 559 1.13 20.58 -11.19
CA THR A 559 1.97 19.42 -10.85
C THR A 559 1.11 18.16 -10.76
N LEU A 560 1.64 17.01 -11.20
CA LEU A 560 0.98 15.72 -11.02
C LEU A 560 0.95 15.24 -9.56
N ALA A 561 1.70 15.90 -8.64
CA ALA A 561 1.69 15.60 -7.21
C ALA A 561 0.27 15.41 -6.64
N PRO A 562 -0.03 14.25 -6.02
CA PRO A 562 -1.38 13.83 -5.70
C PRO A 562 -2.01 14.67 -4.57
N ASP A 563 -3.33 14.64 -4.48
CA ASP A 563 -4.05 15.30 -3.39
C ASP A 563 -3.91 14.47 -2.09
N VAL A 564 -2.96 14.88 -1.24
CA VAL A 564 -2.69 14.25 0.06
C VAL A 564 -3.67 14.76 1.14
N THR A 565 -4.38 13.85 1.78
CA THR A 565 -5.26 14.11 2.93
C THR A 565 -5.00 13.13 4.06
N VAL A 566 -4.56 13.61 5.23
CA VAL A 566 -4.19 12.74 6.37
C VAL A 566 -4.84 13.20 7.67
N TRP A 567 -5.10 12.27 8.59
CA TRP A 567 -5.41 12.65 9.96
C TRP A 567 -4.17 13.11 10.71
N GLN A 568 -3.04 12.40 10.65
CA GLN A 568 -1.82 12.82 11.35
C GLN A 568 -0.57 12.22 10.69
N LEU A 569 0.55 12.95 10.73
CA LEU A 569 1.87 12.43 10.38
C LEU A 569 2.70 12.19 11.65
N SER A 570 3.44 11.09 11.70
CA SER A 570 4.35 10.70 12.80
C SER A 570 5.59 9.99 12.23
N SER A 571 6.75 10.18 12.82
CA SER A 571 7.96 9.43 12.47
C SER A 571 8.99 9.61 13.57
N GLU A 572 9.62 8.51 13.99
CA GLU A 572 10.77 8.54 14.87
C GLU A 572 12.05 8.72 14.03
N ASN A 573 12.63 9.92 14.06
CA ASN A 573 13.87 10.33 13.37
C ASN A 573 13.85 10.39 11.82
N GLY A 574 12.93 9.75 11.10
CA GLY A 574 12.85 9.81 9.63
C GLY A 574 12.21 11.10 9.05
N GLY A 575 11.46 11.83 9.88
CA GLY A 575 10.86 13.12 9.52
C GLY A 575 9.42 13.03 9.03
N MET A 576 8.69 14.14 9.11
CA MET A 576 7.25 14.16 8.79
C MET A 576 6.98 14.17 7.28
N VAL A 577 7.78 14.93 6.54
CA VAL A 577 7.78 14.94 5.07
C VAL A 577 9.22 15.01 4.60
N ASN A 578 9.58 14.20 3.62
CA ASN A 578 10.90 14.20 2.99
C ASN A 578 10.78 14.00 1.46
N SER A 579 11.84 14.27 0.69
CA SER A 579 11.82 14.08 -0.76
C SER A 579 13.21 14.03 -1.39
N SER A 580 13.38 13.25 -2.45
CA SER A 580 14.60 13.24 -3.28
C SER A 580 14.90 14.60 -3.94
N PHE A 581 13.88 15.42 -4.19
CA PHE A 581 13.98 16.76 -4.79
C PHE A 581 14.53 17.84 -3.84
N GLY A 582 14.93 17.48 -2.62
CA GLY A 582 15.56 18.38 -1.65
C GLY A 582 14.62 19.32 -0.89
N ALA A 583 15.19 20.04 0.09
CA ALA A 583 14.44 20.74 1.14
C ALA A 583 13.42 21.78 0.65
N LYS A 584 13.60 22.36 -0.55
CA LYS A 584 12.63 23.33 -1.08
C LYS A 584 11.34 22.65 -1.57
N ALA A 585 11.44 21.47 -2.19
CA ALA A 585 10.28 20.69 -2.56
C ALA A 585 9.52 20.24 -1.30
N VAL A 586 10.22 19.75 -0.28
CA VAL A 586 9.65 19.41 1.04
C VAL A 586 8.82 20.57 1.61
N GLU A 587 9.36 21.80 1.64
CA GLU A 587 8.65 22.99 2.15
C GLU A 587 7.32 23.25 1.42
N MET A 588 7.26 22.96 0.11
CA MET A 588 6.12 23.25 -0.74
C MET A 588 5.09 22.11 -0.73
N LEU A 589 5.55 20.86 -0.77
CA LEU A 589 4.72 19.66 -0.68
C LEU A 589 4.07 19.54 0.70
N PHE A 590 4.82 19.80 1.78
CA PHE A 590 4.29 19.77 3.15
C PHE A 590 3.19 20.83 3.38
N LYS A 591 3.32 22.02 2.79
CA LYS A 591 2.26 23.06 2.80
C LYS A 591 1.00 22.67 2.03
N ASN A 592 1.08 21.69 1.13
CA ASN A 592 -0.06 21.21 0.35
C ASN A 592 -0.80 20.04 0.99
N VAL A 593 -0.26 19.41 2.05
CA VAL A 593 -0.94 18.37 2.82
C VAL A 593 -2.20 18.92 3.47
N ASN A 594 -3.33 18.25 3.25
CA ASN A 594 -4.61 18.56 3.89
C ASN A 594 -4.76 17.74 5.17
N TYR A 595 -5.11 18.39 6.27
CA TYR A 595 -5.35 17.74 7.56
C TYR A 595 -6.85 17.61 7.84
N ILE A 596 -7.28 16.47 8.38
CA ILE A 596 -8.69 16.16 8.62
C ILE A 596 -9.25 16.91 9.86
N VAL A 597 -10.46 17.47 9.73
CA VAL A 597 -11.22 18.11 10.81
C VAL A 597 -12.42 17.23 11.19
N ARG A 598 -12.32 16.57 12.34
CA ARG A 598 -13.38 15.70 12.90
C ARG A 598 -14.32 16.50 13.78
N VAL A 599 -15.63 16.29 13.63
CA VAL A 599 -16.66 17.00 14.42
C VAL A 599 -17.44 16.00 15.25
N GLU A 600 -17.28 16.04 16.57
CA GLU A 600 -18.05 15.23 17.51
C GLU A 600 -19.48 15.79 17.63
N ALA A 601 -20.49 14.92 17.51
CA ALA A 601 -21.90 15.31 17.63
C ALA A 601 -22.24 15.69 19.10
N PRO A 602 -22.54 16.96 19.41
CA PRO A 602 -22.71 17.40 20.79
C PRO A 602 -24.13 17.17 21.30
N ALA A 603 -24.28 17.00 22.61
CA ALA A 603 -25.60 16.95 23.25
C ALA A 603 -26.20 18.36 23.41
N ASN A 604 -27.49 18.50 23.08
CA ASN A 604 -28.29 19.74 23.23
C ASN A 604 -27.92 20.90 22.27
N GLY A 605 -27.30 20.60 21.13
CA GLY A 605 -27.05 21.54 20.05
C GLY A 605 -26.51 20.84 18.81
N THR A 606 -25.94 21.62 17.89
CA THR A 606 -25.14 21.14 16.75
C THR A 606 -23.82 21.90 16.70
N LEU A 607 -22.82 21.29 16.07
CA LEU A 607 -21.51 21.87 15.78
C LEU A 607 -21.20 21.61 14.30
N SER A 608 -20.61 22.58 13.61
CA SER A 608 -20.14 22.41 12.23
C SER A 608 -18.90 23.28 11.98
N ALA A 609 -17.93 22.76 11.23
CA ALA A 609 -16.86 23.54 10.63
C ALA A 609 -17.28 24.02 9.22
N ASN A 610 -16.63 25.05 8.69
CA ASN A 610 -16.83 25.49 7.30
C ASN A 610 -16.10 24.60 6.27
N ALA A 611 -15.16 23.76 6.71
CA ALA A 611 -14.41 22.81 5.90
C ALA A 611 -14.18 21.52 6.70
N GLY A 612 -14.16 20.37 6.00
CA GLY A 612 -13.86 19.05 6.61
C GLY A 612 -12.37 18.71 6.62
N THR A 613 -11.58 19.45 5.85
CA THR A 613 -10.11 19.40 5.80
C THR A 613 -9.57 20.84 5.72
N ALA A 614 -8.31 21.05 6.09
CA ALA A 614 -7.61 22.33 5.92
C ALA A 614 -6.08 22.12 5.86
N LYS A 615 -5.37 23.00 5.15
CA LYS A 615 -3.89 23.02 5.13
C LYS A 615 -3.35 23.71 6.39
N ALA A 616 -2.12 23.38 6.78
CA ALA A 616 -1.46 24.00 7.93
C ALA A 616 -1.44 25.54 7.80
N GLY A 617 -1.81 26.25 8.86
CA GLY A 617 -1.89 27.72 8.87
C GLY A 617 -3.21 28.31 8.33
N GLU A 618 -4.10 27.53 7.74
CA GLU A 618 -5.42 28.01 7.33
C GLU A 618 -6.36 28.24 8.52
N THR A 619 -7.29 29.19 8.41
CA THR A 619 -8.26 29.50 9.48
C THR A 619 -9.58 28.78 9.25
N VAL A 620 -9.91 27.85 10.14
CA VAL A 620 -11.19 27.12 10.15
C VAL A 620 -12.18 27.84 11.08
N ILE A 621 -13.38 28.10 10.58
CA ILE A 621 -14.50 28.72 11.29
C ILE A 621 -15.41 27.64 11.85
N VAL A 622 -15.69 27.72 13.15
CA VAL A 622 -16.54 26.79 13.89
C VAL A 622 -17.86 27.47 14.24
N THR A 623 -18.97 26.83 13.88
CA THR A 623 -20.33 27.34 14.09
C THR A 623 -21.10 26.42 15.03
N PRO A 624 -21.21 26.76 16.33
CA PRO A 624 -22.13 26.08 17.24
C PRO A 624 -23.55 26.67 17.15
N ALA A 625 -24.56 25.81 17.22
CA ALA A 625 -25.95 26.22 17.40
C ALA A 625 -26.57 25.48 18.59
N ALA A 626 -27.10 26.22 19.57
CA ALA A 626 -27.74 25.62 20.75
C ALA A 626 -29.20 25.26 20.47
N ASN A 627 -29.68 24.16 21.04
CA ASN A 627 -31.11 23.84 21.02
C ASN A 627 -31.91 24.82 21.91
N GLU A 628 -33.22 24.88 21.70
CA GLU A 628 -34.11 25.74 22.49
C GLU A 628 -33.97 25.48 24.00
N GLY A 629 -33.78 26.55 24.78
CA GLY A 629 -33.54 26.49 26.22
C GLY A 629 -32.07 26.24 26.62
N TYR A 630 -31.13 26.17 25.68
CA TYR A 630 -29.70 26.01 25.93
C TYR A 630 -28.89 27.17 25.35
N ARG A 631 -27.65 27.32 25.84
CA ARG A 631 -26.62 28.21 25.28
C ARG A 631 -25.28 27.48 25.19
N VAL A 632 -24.39 27.96 24.33
CA VAL A 632 -23.00 27.48 24.27
C VAL A 632 -22.32 27.77 25.62
N LYS A 633 -21.67 26.75 26.18
CA LYS A 633 -20.84 26.85 27.38
C LYS A 633 -19.37 26.95 26.99
N ASN A 634 -18.86 25.94 26.29
CA ASN A 634 -17.48 25.84 25.81
C ASN A 634 -17.46 25.21 24.41
N ILE A 635 -16.47 25.58 23.59
CA ILE A 635 -16.10 24.91 22.34
C ILE A 635 -14.65 24.46 22.49
N TYR A 636 -14.32 23.26 22.05
CA TYR A 636 -12.99 22.67 22.17
C TYR A 636 -12.39 22.32 20.81
N VAL A 637 -11.08 22.51 20.71
CA VAL A 637 -10.20 22.16 19.59
C VAL A 637 -9.14 21.22 20.15
N SER A 638 -9.22 19.94 19.81
CA SER A 638 -8.38 18.85 20.36
C SER A 638 -8.23 18.94 21.88
N GLY A 639 -9.37 19.06 22.58
CA GLY A 639 -9.43 19.19 24.04
C GLY A 639 -9.13 20.58 24.62
N THR A 640 -8.63 21.53 23.83
CA THR A 640 -8.32 22.90 24.26
C THR A 640 -9.52 23.82 24.04
N ALA A 641 -10.00 24.48 25.10
CA ALA A 641 -11.14 25.38 25.01
C ALA A 641 -10.81 26.68 24.25
N ILE A 642 -11.62 27.05 23.26
CA ILE A 642 -11.50 28.29 22.48
C ILE A 642 -12.60 29.30 22.81
N SER A 643 -12.29 30.59 22.62
CA SER A 643 -13.22 31.71 22.83
C SER A 643 -13.53 32.41 21.51
N ALA A 644 -14.77 32.88 21.34
CA ALA A 644 -15.17 33.60 20.14
C ALA A 644 -14.53 34.99 20.07
N VAL A 645 -13.92 35.33 18.94
CA VAL A 645 -13.42 36.68 18.63
C VAL A 645 -14.47 37.38 17.77
N ASN A 646 -14.98 38.52 18.23
CA ASN A 646 -16.09 39.25 17.58
C ASN A 646 -17.36 38.39 17.31
N GLY A 647 -17.58 37.36 18.12
CA GLY A 647 -18.73 36.44 17.98
C GLY A 647 -18.50 35.26 17.04
N VAL A 648 -17.30 35.12 16.46
CA VAL A 648 -16.91 33.98 15.61
C VAL A 648 -15.95 33.08 16.39
N TYR A 649 -16.22 31.79 16.44
CA TYR A 649 -15.24 30.80 16.90
C TYR A 649 -14.39 30.36 15.70
N SER A 650 -13.08 30.33 15.86
CA SER A 650 -12.16 29.88 14.82
C SER A 650 -10.86 29.38 15.45
N PHE A 651 -10.15 28.55 14.71
CA PHE A 651 -8.78 28.14 15.02
C PHE A 651 -7.94 28.17 13.74
N VAL A 652 -6.62 28.17 13.91
CA VAL A 652 -5.66 27.99 12.82
C VAL A 652 -5.29 26.51 12.79
N MET A 653 -5.37 25.87 11.63
CA MET A 653 -5.04 24.45 11.48
C MET A 653 -3.57 24.22 11.88
N PRO A 654 -3.28 23.32 12.83
CA PRO A 654 -1.91 23.04 13.23
C PRO A 654 -1.17 22.30 12.12
N GLU A 655 0.16 22.35 12.19
CA GLU A 655 1.06 21.63 11.31
C GLU A 655 1.20 20.17 11.80
N GLY A 656 1.23 19.21 10.88
CA GLY A 656 1.48 17.80 11.19
C GLY A 656 0.30 16.98 11.76
N GLY A 657 -0.85 17.58 12.08
CA GLY A 657 -1.95 16.86 12.70
C GLY A 657 -3.34 17.46 12.53
N GLY A 658 -4.33 16.56 12.53
CA GLY A 658 -5.76 16.84 12.44
C GLY A 658 -6.34 17.39 13.73
N VAL A 659 -7.62 17.80 13.66
CA VAL A 659 -8.31 18.46 14.76
C VAL A 659 -9.64 17.78 15.07
N SER A 660 -9.86 17.46 16.34
CA SER A 660 -11.18 17.05 16.85
C SER A 660 -11.91 18.24 17.47
N LEU A 661 -13.11 18.53 16.98
CA LEU A 661 -13.99 19.59 17.46
C LEU A 661 -15.12 19.03 18.31
N SER A 662 -15.31 19.61 19.50
CA SER A 662 -16.44 19.26 20.37
C SER A 662 -17.03 20.48 21.09
N ALA A 663 -18.27 20.36 21.58
CA ALA A 663 -19.00 21.47 22.17
C ALA A 663 -19.82 21.05 23.39
N GLU A 664 -19.75 21.88 24.45
CA GLU A 664 -20.63 21.79 25.61
C GLU A 664 -21.74 22.85 25.53
N PHE A 665 -22.96 22.44 25.79
CA PHE A 665 -24.13 23.31 25.93
C PHE A 665 -24.69 23.25 27.35
N GLU A 666 -25.06 24.39 27.91
CA GLU A 666 -25.70 24.48 29.23
C GLU A 666 -27.11 25.05 29.14
N LYS A 667 -27.98 24.62 30.06
CA LYS A 667 -29.37 25.04 30.10
C LYS A 667 -29.48 26.49 30.60
N ILE A 668 -30.27 27.31 29.91
CA ILE A 668 -30.56 28.68 30.32
C ILE A 668 -31.45 28.63 31.57
N SER A 669 -30.94 29.15 32.68
CA SER A 669 -31.70 29.33 33.92
C SER A 669 -32.55 30.60 33.85
N GLU A 670 -33.87 30.46 34.00
CA GLU A 670 -34.76 31.59 34.28
C GLU A 670 -34.56 32.06 35.72
N GLU A 671 -33.58 32.94 35.97
CA GLU A 671 -33.57 33.70 37.22
C GLU A 671 -34.70 34.74 37.22
N PRO A 672 -35.50 34.83 38.30
CA PRO A 672 -36.63 35.75 38.36
C PRO A 672 -36.16 37.20 38.40
N ALA A 673 -36.84 38.06 37.63
CA ALA A 673 -36.46 39.46 37.45
C ALA A 673 -36.29 40.21 38.79
N SER A 674 -35.05 40.60 39.08
CA SER A 674 -34.71 41.53 40.18
C SER A 674 -35.35 42.90 39.92
N SER A 675 -36.27 43.30 40.80
CA SER A 675 -36.99 44.56 40.70
C SER A 675 -36.07 45.76 40.97
N GLN A 676 -35.76 46.55 39.93
CA GLN A 676 -35.11 47.85 40.08
C GLN A 676 -36.06 48.83 40.79
N GLU A 677 -35.70 49.26 42.00
CA GLU A 677 -36.43 50.29 42.75
C GLU A 677 -36.17 51.69 42.14
N SER A 678 -37.03 52.11 41.20
CA SER A 678 -37.01 53.46 40.66
C SER A 678 -37.64 54.45 41.66
N GLY A 679 -36.78 55.14 42.41
CA GLY A 679 -37.22 56.20 43.31
C GLY A 679 -37.64 57.47 42.55
N ASN A 680 -38.93 57.84 42.64
CA ASN A 680 -39.33 59.25 42.65
C ASN A 680 -40.68 59.45 43.38
N PRO A 681 -40.88 60.55 44.13
CA PRO A 681 -41.92 60.60 45.16
C PRO A 681 -43.23 61.28 44.71
N LYS A 682 -44.36 60.88 45.29
CA LYS A 682 -45.36 61.80 45.90
C LYS A 682 -46.51 61.13 46.67
N THR A 683 -46.76 61.70 47.85
CA THR A 683 -48.05 61.81 48.56
C THR A 683 -48.91 60.56 48.79
N GLY A 684 -48.82 60.00 50.00
CA GLY A 684 -49.80 60.33 51.05
C GLY A 684 -51.09 59.49 51.16
N HIS A 685 -51.27 58.92 52.35
CA HIS A 685 -52.49 58.41 53.00
C HIS A 685 -52.99 56.97 52.74
N ASP A 686 -52.86 56.21 53.84
CA ASP A 686 -53.88 55.37 54.48
C ASP A 686 -54.20 53.95 53.97
N SER A 687 -53.61 53.00 54.72
CA SER A 687 -54.30 51.88 55.40
C SER A 687 -54.48 50.51 54.71
N ALA A 688 -53.80 49.53 55.34
CA ALA A 688 -54.21 48.13 55.59
C ALA A 688 -54.30 47.11 54.44
N ALA A 689 -53.50 46.04 54.59
CA ALA A 689 -53.56 44.75 53.86
C ALA A 689 -54.56 43.78 54.56
N PRO A 690 -54.60 42.44 54.34
CA PRO A 690 -53.84 41.56 53.41
C PRO A 690 -54.66 40.40 52.73
N PHE A 691 -53.94 39.49 52.04
CA PHE A 691 -54.21 38.06 51.73
C PHE A 691 -54.80 37.60 50.36
N LEU A 692 -53.90 37.06 49.51
CA LEU A 692 -53.70 35.62 49.14
C LEU A 692 -54.79 34.75 48.41
N TRP A 693 -54.31 34.02 47.38
CA TRP A 693 -54.80 32.80 46.66
C TRP A 693 -55.92 32.85 45.58
N ALA A 694 -55.47 32.65 44.32
CA ALA A 694 -55.81 31.57 43.35
C ALA A 694 -57.27 31.11 43.02
N ALA A 695 -57.56 31.05 41.71
CA ALA A 695 -58.25 29.97 40.96
C ALA A 695 -58.02 30.24 39.44
N LEU A 696 -57.66 29.34 38.51
CA LEU A 696 -57.83 27.89 38.27
C LEU A 696 -59.20 27.46 37.66
N ALA A 697 -59.12 26.61 36.61
CA ALA A 697 -60.20 25.83 35.95
C ALA A 697 -61.19 26.66 35.08
N ALA A 698 -62.06 26.12 34.20
CA ALA A 698 -62.45 24.75 33.83
C ALA A 698 -63.15 24.75 32.42
N VAL A 699 -63.43 23.64 31.70
CA VAL A 699 -62.83 22.28 31.53
C VAL A 699 -63.65 21.50 30.46
N LEU A 700 -63.05 20.49 29.77
CA LEU A 700 -63.69 19.46 28.90
C LEU A 700 -64.35 19.93 27.56
N ALA A 701 -64.66 19.10 26.54
CA ALA A 701 -64.15 17.84 25.95
C ALA A 701 -65.24 17.27 24.98
N ALA A 702 -64.92 16.17 24.27
CA ALA A 702 -65.76 15.37 23.34
C ALA A 702 -66.07 16.03 21.98
N GLY A 703 -66.02 15.32 20.84
CA GLY A 703 -65.61 13.94 20.50
C GLY A 703 -65.64 13.82 18.95
N GLY A 704 -65.04 12.85 18.25
CA GLY A 704 -64.49 11.55 18.64
C GLY A 704 -65.15 10.43 17.83
N VAL A 705 -64.48 9.88 16.80
CA VAL A 705 -64.85 8.61 16.12
C VAL A 705 -63.59 7.84 15.68
N LEU A 706 -63.50 6.60 16.15
CA LEU A 706 -62.58 5.49 15.78
C LEU A 706 -63.09 4.76 14.50
N ALA A 707 -62.46 3.76 13.87
CA ALA A 707 -61.08 3.26 13.69
C ALA A 707 -61.15 1.98 12.81
N ALA A 708 -60.08 1.62 12.06
CA ALA A 708 -59.72 0.28 11.55
C ALA A 708 -58.36 0.39 10.82
N LYS A 709 -57.27 -0.38 11.03
CA LYS A 709 -56.95 -1.74 11.51
C LYS A 709 -56.77 -2.80 10.40
N GLY A 710 -55.50 -3.23 10.19
CA GLY A 710 -55.06 -4.31 9.30
C GLY A 710 -54.16 -3.80 8.15
N ARG A 711 -53.05 -4.44 7.76
CA ARG A 711 -52.49 -5.78 8.07
C ARG A 711 -50.95 -5.77 8.16
N ARG A 712 -50.39 -6.90 8.61
CA ARG A 712 -48.97 -7.29 8.64
C ARG A 712 -48.75 -8.49 7.69
N THR A 713 -47.49 -8.88 7.53
CA THR A 713 -46.91 -10.18 7.09
C THR A 713 -46.93 -10.60 5.61
N GLU A 714 -45.70 -10.88 5.13
CA GLU A 714 -45.24 -11.98 4.27
C GLU A 714 -45.65 -12.01 2.79
N ARG A 715 -44.67 -11.70 1.94
CA ARG A 715 -43.92 -12.73 1.21
C ARG A 715 -42.45 -12.35 1.11
#